data_AF-A0A835BEQ7-F1
#
_entry.id   AF-A0A835BEQ7-F1
#
_cell.length_a   1.000
_cell.length_b   1.000
_cell.length_c   1.000
_cell.angle_alpha   90.00
_cell.angle_beta   90.00
_cell.angle_gamma   90.00
#
_symmetry.space_group_name_H-M   'P 1'
#
loop_
_entity.id
_entity.type
_entity.pdbx_description
1 polymer ?
#
loop_
_entity_poly.entity_id
_entity_poly.type
_entity_poly.pdbx_seq_one_letter_code
_entity_poly.pdbx_strand_id
1 'polypeptide(L)'
;MRVAVVGAGVSGLAAAHELARSGGGVRVTVYEKEDCLGGHARTVAVEDAAAGTVHLDLGFMVFNRVTYPNMLEWFEELGVGMEISDMSFSVSTQLGTSSSRCEWGSRNGISGLLAQKSNAISPSFWRMIHEILKFKNDALKYLEDCENNPDIDRNETLGQFIQSHGYSQFFQEAYLIPICACIWSCPSQGVLGFSAFFVLSFCRNHHLLQLFGRPQWLTVKGRSHTYVQKVREELESMGCQIKTSCEIKSVSSSDGGLRVTTFDGSEEPYDRVIFGVHAPDALKLLGAEATHEELRILGAFQYVYSDIYLHCDKSMMPRNSSAWSSWNFMGTTSKGVCVTYWLNLLQNIESTDRPFLVTLNPPHVPDHVLQKWYTSHPVPSVAAAKASLELHHIQGNRGIWFCGAYQGYGFHEDGLKAGKSAAQDLLGKKSGLLVNPKQMVPSWTEAGARLLVARFLGQYVSVGNLVLLEEGGTMFSFGEVGKKCHTKSVLRVHDPMFYWKVATEADLGLADAYINGYFSFVDKREGLLNLFLILIANRDANKSSSSGAGSRGWWTPLLLTAGVASAKYFLRHISRKNSVTQTRQNISQHYDLSNEFFSLFLDPSMTYSCAIFKTEDESLEAAQLRKVCLLIDKAKVERDHHVLEIGCGWGSLAVQLVKQTGCKYTGVTLSVEQLKYAQRKVKEAGLEDHISFMLCDYRQIPTHRKYDRIISCEMIEGVGHEYMDDFFGCCESLLAQDGLFVLQFISIPEERYEEYRRSSDFIKEYIFPGGCLPSLARITSAMSTASRLCIEHLENIGYHYYPTLIRWRDNFMANKDAILALGFDEKFIRIWEYYFIYCAAGFKSRTLGNYQIVFSRPGNDKLGDNDPYASFPAANNQAS
;
A
#
# COMPACT_ATOMS: atom_id res chain seq x y z
N MET A 1 -13.62 19.83 36.41
CA MET A 1 -12.74 18.84 37.07
C MET A 1 -11.30 19.32 36.97
N ARG A 2 -10.53 19.35 38.06
CA ARG A 2 -9.08 19.68 38.10
C ARG A 2 -8.26 18.40 38.11
N VAL A 3 -7.31 18.27 37.20
CA VAL A 3 -6.44 17.10 37.09
C VAL A 3 -4.98 17.53 37.15
N ALA A 4 -4.20 16.91 38.03
CA ALA A 4 -2.75 17.06 38.02
C ALA A 4 -2.11 15.93 37.22
N VAL A 5 -1.18 16.27 36.34
CA VAL A 5 -0.31 15.32 35.65
C VAL A 5 1.10 15.52 36.20
N VAL A 6 1.62 14.52 36.91
CA VAL A 6 2.93 14.59 37.58
C VAL A 6 3.96 13.88 36.71
N GLY A 7 4.95 14.62 36.23
CA GLY A 7 5.95 14.19 35.24
C GLY A 7 5.54 14.59 33.83
N ALA A 8 6.41 15.32 33.12
CA ALA A 8 6.19 15.81 31.75
C ALA A 8 7.11 15.12 30.74
N GLY A 9 7.40 13.84 30.95
CA GLY A 9 7.88 12.95 29.89
C GLY A 9 6.77 12.66 28.87
N VAL A 10 7.10 11.85 27.85
CA VAL A 10 6.15 11.51 26.77
C VAL A 10 4.78 11.04 27.26
N SER A 11 4.73 10.21 28.32
CA SER A 11 3.48 9.68 28.88
C SER A 11 2.62 10.76 29.54
N GLY A 12 3.24 11.66 30.30
CA GLY A 12 2.54 12.75 30.95
C GLY A 12 2.06 13.80 29.95
N LEU A 13 2.90 14.16 28.99
CA LEU A 13 2.53 15.09 27.91
C LEU A 13 1.36 14.52 27.08
N ALA A 14 1.41 13.24 26.74
CA ALA A 14 0.33 12.55 26.04
C ALA A 14 -0.98 12.57 26.84
N ALA A 15 -0.92 12.25 28.14
CA ALA A 15 -2.09 12.28 29.01
C ALA A 15 -2.69 13.68 29.13
N ALA A 16 -1.85 14.69 29.36
CA ALA A 16 -2.27 16.08 29.45
C ALA A 16 -2.92 16.56 28.14
N HIS A 17 -2.33 16.21 27.00
CA HIS A 17 -2.80 16.60 25.68
C HIS A 17 -4.17 15.98 25.37
N GLU A 18 -4.34 14.68 25.62
CA GLU A 18 -5.61 13.98 25.44
C GLU A 18 -6.72 14.54 26.35
N LEU A 19 -6.40 14.83 27.62
CA LEU A 19 -7.35 15.44 28.56
C LEU A 19 -7.78 16.84 28.09
N ALA A 20 -6.84 17.67 27.66
CA ALA A 20 -7.09 19.03 27.21
C ALA A 20 -7.98 19.06 25.95
N ARG A 21 -7.70 18.20 24.97
CA ARG A 21 -8.47 18.10 23.71
C ARG A 21 -9.91 17.62 23.90
N SER A 22 -10.22 16.98 25.02
CA SER A 22 -11.56 16.45 25.27
C SER A 22 -12.66 17.52 25.36
N GLY A 23 -12.31 18.79 25.59
CA GLY A 23 -13.23 19.93 25.67
C GLY A 23 -14.19 19.91 26.88
N GLY A 24 -14.15 18.87 27.72
CA GLY A 24 -15.13 18.59 28.78
C GLY A 24 -15.00 19.40 30.07
N GLY A 25 -14.43 20.62 30.03
CA GLY A 25 -14.24 21.44 31.24
C GLY A 25 -13.20 20.89 32.23
N VAL A 26 -12.23 20.13 31.73
CA VAL A 26 -11.10 19.60 32.50
C VAL A 26 -9.99 20.67 32.57
N ARG A 27 -9.59 21.04 33.78
CA ARG A 27 -8.47 21.97 34.02
C ARG A 27 -7.23 21.15 34.36
N VAL A 28 -6.27 21.11 33.44
CA VAL A 28 -5.05 20.29 33.57
C VAL A 28 -3.90 21.15 34.08
N THR A 29 -3.20 20.66 35.10
CA THR A 29 -1.92 21.21 35.56
C THR A 29 -0.84 20.15 35.41
N VAL A 30 0.19 20.43 34.63
CA VAL A 30 1.35 19.56 34.41
C VAL A 30 2.49 20.01 35.31
N TYR A 31 3.04 19.08 36.09
CA TYR A 31 4.19 19.30 36.97
C TYR A 31 5.42 18.59 36.42
N GLU A 32 6.53 19.31 36.30
CA GLU A 32 7.82 18.78 35.87
C GLU A 32 8.92 19.26 36.84
N LYS A 33 9.75 18.32 37.29
CA LYS A 33 10.83 18.61 38.23
C LYS A 33 11.99 19.35 37.56
N GLU A 34 12.24 19.06 36.28
CA GLU A 34 13.29 19.70 35.49
C GLU A 34 12.82 21.06 34.95
N ASP A 35 13.77 21.88 34.48
CA ASP A 35 13.49 23.19 33.87
C ASP A 35 12.86 23.08 32.46
N CYS A 36 12.78 21.87 31.91
CA CYS A 36 12.30 21.57 30.57
C CYS A 36 11.34 20.37 30.57
N LEU A 37 10.48 20.30 29.55
CA LEU A 37 9.60 19.15 29.32
C LEU A 37 10.30 18.08 28.45
N GLY A 38 9.72 16.88 28.39
CA GLY A 38 10.11 15.82 27.45
C GLY A 38 10.82 14.63 28.10
N GLY A 39 11.45 14.79 29.27
CA GLY A 39 12.15 13.72 29.96
C GLY A 39 13.27 13.11 29.11
N HIS A 40 13.09 11.86 28.65
CA HIS A 40 14.04 11.19 27.75
C HIS A 40 14.06 11.75 26.31
N ALA A 41 13.07 12.54 25.92
CA ALA A 41 13.14 13.34 24.69
C ALA A 41 14.00 14.59 24.92
N ARG A 42 15.33 14.38 24.94
CA ARG A 42 16.34 15.38 25.28
C ARG A 42 17.17 15.74 24.06
N THR A 43 17.01 16.97 23.58
CA THR A 43 17.91 17.59 22.60
C THR A 43 18.92 18.50 23.31
N VAL A 44 20.16 18.50 22.85
CA VAL A 44 21.22 19.40 23.31
C VAL A 44 21.80 20.19 22.14
N ALA A 45 22.19 21.44 22.40
CA ALA A 45 22.83 22.31 21.41
C ALA A 45 24.35 22.28 21.62
N VAL A 46 25.11 22.05 20.55
CA VAL A 46 26.57 22.01 20.58
C VAL A 46 27.12 22.92 19.49
N GLU A 47 28.11 23.73 19.83
CA GLU A 47 28.81 24.58 18.86
C GLU A 47 29.78 23.76 18.00
N ASP A 48 29.62 23.87 16.68
CA ASP A 48 30.49 23.29 15.66
C ASP A 48 31.18 24.37 14.85
N ALA A 49 32.51 24.28 14.78
CA ALA A 49 33.32 25.28 14.10
C ALA A 49 33.04 25.38 12.59
N ALA A 50 32.52 24.31 11.97
CA ALA A 50 32.21 24.26 10.54
C ALA A 50 30.71 24.45 10.25
N ALA A 51 29.83 23.97 11.15
CA ALA A 51 28.37 23.94 10.93
C ALA A 51 27.55 24.89 11.83
N GLY A 52 28.19 25.65 12.74
CA GLY A 52 27.51 26.49 13.73
C GLY A 52 26.85 25.65 14.84
N THR A 53 25.76 26.13 15.42
CA THR A 53 25.02 25.39 16.47
C THR A 53 24.33 24.14 15.89
N VAL A 54 24.72 22.97 16.36
CA VAL A 54 24.15 21.67 15.98
C VAL A 54 23.27 21.13 17.12
N HIS A 55 22.05 20.73 16.79
CA HIS A 55 21.12 20.11 17.73
C HIS A 55 21.18 18.57 17.65
N LEU A 56 21.36 17.93 18.81
CA LEU A 56 21.60 16.49 18.94
C LEU A 56 20.63 15.88 19.96
N ASP A 57 19.88 14.86 19.56
CA ASP A 57 19.10 14.05 20.50
C ASP A 57 19.97 13.03 21.23
N LEU A 58 19.78 12.90 22.55
CA LEU A 58 20.55 11.97 23.38
C LEU A 58 19.76 10.77 23.89
N GLY A 59 18.42 10.86 23.91
CA GLY A 59 17.53 9.78 24.37
C GLY A 59 16.61 9.30 23.25
N PHE A 60 15.52 10.02 23.00
CA PHE A 60 14.63 9.72 21.88
C PHE A 60 15.23 10.14 20.53
N MET A 61 15.97 9.22 19.90
CA MET A 61 16.68 9.51 18.66
C MET A 61 15.93 9.07 17.39
N VAL A 62 15.12 8.01 17.50
CA VAL A 62 14.55 7.29 16.35
C VAL A 62 13.24 6.59 16.66
N PHE A 63 12.45 6.34 15.62
CA PHE A 63 11.20 5.58 15.64
C PHE A 63 10.93 4.97 14.25
N ASN A 64 9.85 4.19 14.10
CA ASN A 64 9.49 3.62 12.80
C ASN A 64 7.98 3.40 12.67
N ARG A 65 7.50 3.10 11.45
CA ARG A 65 6.06 2.97 11.15
C ARG A 65 5.36 1.76 11.75
N VAL A 66 6.11 0.77 12.22
CA VAL A 66 5.59 -0.50 12.70
C VAL A 66 5.36 -0.45 14.19
N THR A 67 6.37 0.03 14.93
CA THR A 67 6.36 -0.02 16.39
C THR A 67 6.00 1.30 17.03
N TYR A 68 5.78 2.36 16.22
CA TYR A 68 5.36 3.69 16.67
C TYR A 68 4.14 4.25 15.90
N PRO A 69 3.06 3.47 15.64
CA PRO A 69 1.92 3.96 14.85
C PRO A 69 1.18 5.13 15.51
N ASN A 70 0.99 5.14 16.83
CA ASN A 70 0.27 6.21 17.52
C ASN A 70 1.10 7.48 17.60
N MET A 71 2.41 7.34 17.76
CA MET A 71 3.32 8.49 17.73
C MET A 71 3.39 9.13 16.36
N LEU A 72 3.35 8.34 15.29
CA LEU A 72 3.30 8.88 13.94
C LEU A 72 2.05 9.69 13.68
N GLU A 73 0.89 9.14 14.05
CA GLU A 73 -0.38 9.86 13.98
C GLU A 73 -0.31 11.15 14.79
N TRP A 74 0.23 11.08 16.01
CA TRP A 74 0.39 12.26 16.86
C TRP A 74 1.34 13.31 16.28
N PHE A 75 2.44 12.89 15.63
CA PHE A 75 3.34 13.80 14.92
C PHE A 75 2.69 14.42 13.68
N GLU A 76 1.90 13.65 12.94
CA GLU A 76 1.14 14.17 11.79
C GLU A 76 0.10 15.20 12.24
N GLU A 77 -0.63 14.93 13.33
CA GLU A 77 -1.58 15.88 13.96
C GLU A 77 -0.90 17.18 14.39
N LEU A 78 0.26 17.10 15.03
CA LEU A 78 1.06 18.25 15.48
C LEU A 78 1.80 18.94 14.32
N GLY A 79 1.76 18.38 13.11
CA GLY A 79 2.55 18.84 11.95
C GLY A 79 4.07 18.75 12.17
N VAL A 80 4.54 17.79 12.96
CA VAL A 80 5.97 17.53 13.23
C VAL A 80 6.59 16.84 12.00
N GLY A 81 7.63 17.46 11.44
CA GLY A 81 8.37 16.88 10.32
C GLY A 81 9.18 15.65 10.72
N MET A 82 9.35 14.72 9.80
CA MET A 82 10.09 13.46 10.02
C MET A 82 11.03 13.20 8.85
N GLU A 83 12.18 12.60 9.14
CA GLU A 83 13.20 12.28 8.13
C GLU A 83 13.72 10.85 8.30
N ILE A 84 14.23 10.26 7.22
CA ILE A 84 14.79 8.90 7.21
C ILE A 84 16.04 8.84 8.09
N SER A 85 16.19 7.75 8.85
CA SER A 85 17.33 7.50 9.74
C SER A 85 17.90 6.09 9.53
N ASP A 86 19.18 5.89 9.85
CA ASP A 86 19.86 4.59 9.86
C ASP A 86 19.93 3.99 11.28
N MET A 87 19.62 2.70 11.42
CA MET A 87 19.70 1.95 12.68
C MET A 87 20.56 0.68 12.55
N SER A 88 21.70 0.80 11.87
CA SER A 88 22.67 -0.30 11.74
C SER A 88 23.31 -0.65 13.08
N PHE A 89 23.65 -1.92 13.29
CA PHE A 89 24.22 -2.43 14.55
C PHE A 89 25.59 -3.08 14.31
N SER A 90 26.49 -2.96 15.28
CA SER A 90 27.77 -3.67 15.29
C SER A 90 28.12 -4.24 16.66
N VAL A 91 28.98 -5.25 16.64
CA VAL A 91 29.61 -5.83 17.83
C VAL A 91 31.12 -5.67 17.66
N SER A 92 31.77 -5.14 18.68
CA SER A 92 33.22 -5.01 18.79
C SER A 92 33.64 -5.34 20.22
N THR A 93 33.87 -6.61 20.52
CA THR A 93 34.15 -7.06 21.89
C THR A 93 35.12 -8.24 21.96
N GLN A 94 35.58 -8.55 23.17
CA GLN A 94 36.35 -9.76 23.45
C GLN A 94 35.40 -10.88 23.90
N LEU A 95 35.60 -12.10 23.39
CA LEU A 95 34.77 -13.25 23.74
C LEU A 95 35.44 -14.08 24.85
N GLY A 96 34.71 -14.37 25.92
CA GLY A 96 35.16 -15.20 27.05
C GLY A 96 36.49 -14.73 27.70
N THR A 97 37.24 -15.68 28.27
CA THR A 97 38.61 -15.48 28.80
C THR A 97 39.69 -15.63 27.73
N SER A 98 39.30 -15.93 26.49
CA SER A 98 40.21 -16.02 25.35
C SER A 98 40.54 -14.63 24.79
N SER A 99 41.76 -14.44 24.31
CA SER A 99 42.19 -13.22 23.60
C SER A 99 41.56 -13.06 22.19
N SER A 100 40.57 -13.89 21.83
CA SER A 100 39.89 -13.81 20.54
C SER A 100 38.84 -12.68 20.54
N ARG A 101 39.10 -11.65 19.73
CA ARG A 101 38.17 -10.55 19.46
C ARG A 101 37.12 -10.98 18.43
N CYS A 102 35.90 -10.49 18.60
CA CYS A 102 34.83 -10.58 17.61
C CYS A 102 34.42 -9.16 17.18
N GLU A 103 34.54 -8.91 15.88
CA GLU A 103 34.13 -7.64 15.27
C GLU A 103 33.35 -7.87 13.97
N TRP A 104 32.11 -7.36 13.91
CA TRP A 104 31.24 -7.38 12.72
C TRP A 104 30.18 -6.27 12.80
N GLY A 105 29.67 -5.82 11.65
CA GLY A 105 28.63 -4.79 11.59
C GLY A 105 27.65 -4.98 10.43
N SER A 106 26.44 -4.42 10.57
CA SER A 106 25.36 -4.62 9.59
C SER A 106 25.27 -3.54 8.51
N ARG A 107 25.96 -2.40 8.66
CA ARG A 107 25.81 -1.22 7.79
C ARG A 107 26.27 -1.45 6.34
N ASN A 108 27.49 -1.96 6.18
CA ASN A 108 28.17 -1.99 4.88
C ASN A 108 28.00 -3.33 4.14
N GLY A 109 26.92 -4.07 4.41
CA GLY A 109 26.69 -5.40 3.83
C GLY A 109 27.83 -6.38 4.16
N ILE A 110 28.34 -7.07 3.15
CA ILE A 110 29.39 -8.10 3.33
C ILE A 110 30.68 -7.51 3.92
N SER A 111 31.06 -6.28 3.55
CA SER A 111 32.30 -5.67 4.09
C SER A 111 32.17 -5.29 5.56
N GLY A 112 30.95 -5.01 6.04
CA GLY A 112 30.66 -4.86 7.48
C GLY A 112 30.60 -6.20 8.20
N LEU A 113 29.93 -7.20 7.61
CA LEU A 113 29.77 -8.53 8.21
C LEU A 113 31.13 -9.24 8.37
N LEU A 114 32.01 -9.06 7.39
CA LEU A 114 33.37 -9.60 7.37
C LEU A 114 34.43 -8.51 7.67
N ALA A 115 34.06 -7.49 8.47
CA ALA A 115 35.00 -6.45 8.90
C ALA A 115 36.25 -7.09 9.53
N GLN A 116 36.08 -8.10 10.37
CA GLN A 116 37.16 -9.00 10.74
C GLN A 116 37.30 -10.11 9.68
N LYS A 117 38.32 -10.01 8.82
CA LYS A 117 38.53 -10.93 7.68
C LYS A 117 38.61 -12.41 8.07
N SER A 118 39.09 -12.73 9.27
CA SER A 118 39.14 -14.12 9.77
C SER A 118 37.75 -14.73 9.94
N ASN A 119 36.69 -13.93 10.07
CA ASN A 119 35.31 -14.42 10.16
C ASN A 119 34.89 -15.19 8.90
N ALA A 120 35.47 -14.87 7.73
CA ALA A 120 35.14 -15.53 6.46
C ALA A 120 35.45 -17.04 6.47
N ILE A 121 36.44 -17.46 7.26
CA ILE A 121 36.87 -18.86 7.38
C ILE A 121 36.55 -19.46 8.76
N SER A 122 35.83 -18.73 9.62
CA SER A 122 35.52 -19.17 10.98
C SER A 122 34.25 -20.03 11.00
N PRO A 123 34.33 -21.33 11.35
CA PRO A 123 33.14 -22.18 11.43
C PRO A 123 32.14 -21.72 12.49
N SER A 124 32.62 -21.17 13.62
CA SER A 124 31.75 -20.65 14.68
C SER A 124 30.99 -19.39 14.23
N PHE A 125 31.61 -18.54 13.42
CA PHE A 125 30.96 -17.35 12.86
C PHE A 125 29.83 -17.75 11.90
N TRP A 126 30.08 -18.64 10.95
CA TRP A 126 29.04 -19.11 10.03
C TRP A 126 27.95 -19.91 10.73
N ARG A 127 28.30 -20.67 11.79
CA ARG A 127 27.31 -21.30 12.67
C ARG A 127 26.41 -20.26 13.34
N MET A 128 26.95 -19.16 13.84
CA MET A 128 26.15 -18.06 14.38
C MET A 128 25.20 -17.48 13.33
N ILE A 129 25.67 -17.23 12.10
CA ILE A 129 24.80 -16.74 11.02
C ILE A 129 23.64 -17.71 10.78
N HIS A 130 23.89 -19.02 10.75
CA HIS A 130 22.84 -20.03 10.64
C HIS A 130 21.91 -20.06 11.87
N GLU A 131 22.46 -19.90 13.08
CA GLU A 131 21.70 -19.85 14.33
C GLU A 131 20.81 -18.60 14.43
N ILE A 132 21.19 -17.46 13.87
CA ILE A 132 20.32 -16.28 13.74
C ILE A 132 19.07 -16.62 12.90
N LEU A 133 19.23 -17.40 11.84
CA LEU A 133 18.11 -17.84 10.99
C LEU A 133 17.23 -18.86 11.71
N LYS A 134 17.83 -19.80 12.44
CA LYS A 134 17.11 -20.74 13.29
C LYS A 134 16.31 -20.00 14.38
N PHE A 135 16.92 -19.01 15.02
CA PHE A 135 16.31 -18.19 16.07
C PHE A 135 15.06 -17.46 15.60
N LYS A 136 15.05 -16.96 14.36
CA LYS A 136 13.83 -16.39 13.76
C LYS A 136 12.66 -17.38 13.79
N ASN A 137 12.88 -18.61 13.31
CA ASN A 137 11.80 -19.59 13.19
C ASN A 137 11.35 -20.09 14.57
N ASP A 138 12.30 -20.39 15.45
CA ASP A 138 12.00 -20.83 16.83
C ASP A 138 11.23 -19.74 17.59
N ALA A 139 11.62 -18.47 17.45
CA ALA A 139 10.95 -17.33 18.07
C ALA A 139 9.50 -17.17 17.58
N LEU A 140 9.27 -17.25 16.26
CA LEU A 140 7.92 -17.11 15.70
C LEU A 140 7.01 -18.25 16.15
N LYS A 141 7.52 -19.49 16.14
CA LYS A 141 6.78 -20.65 16.61
C LYS A 141 6.43 -20.53 18.09
N TYR A 142 7.40 -20.16 18.93
CA TYR A 142 7.17 -19.95 20.36
C TYR A 142 6.05 -18.92 20.62
N LEU A 143 6.07 -17.79 19.90
CA LEU A 143 5.05 -16.76 20.05
C LEU A 143 3.68 -17.22 19.55
N GLU A 144 3.63 -17.96 18.44
CA GLU A 144 2.40 -18.55 17.91
C GLU A 144 1.79 -19.57 18.89
N ASP A 145 2.62 -20.43 19.49
CA ASP A 145 2.18 -21.39 20.51
C ASP A 145 1.63 -20.66 21.76
N CYS A 146 2.26 -19.58 22.21
CA CYS A 146 1.79 -18.74 23.32
C CYS A 146 0.53 -17.91 22.99
N GLU A 147 0.32 -17.54 21.73
CA GLU A 147 -0.85 -16.78 21.28
C GLU A 147 -2.07 -17.70 21.11
N ASN A 148 -1.85 -18.93 20.63
CA ASN A 148 -2.91 -19.91 20.42
C ASN A 148 -3.35 -20.63 21.71
N ASN A 149 -2.51 -20.62 22.75
CA ASN A 149 -2.78 -21.27 24.03
C ASN A 149 -2.67 -20.25 25.19
N PRO A 150 -3.77 -19.58 25.56
CA PRO A 150 -3.75 -18.55 26.61
C PRO A 150 -3.40 -19.09 28.00
N ASP A 151 -3.52 -20.40 28.22
CA ASP A 151 -3.18 -21.08 29.48
C ASP A 151 -1.67 -21.34 29.66
N ILE A 152 -0.84 -21.08 28.63
CA ILE A 152 0.62 -21.23 28.74
C ILE A 152 1.17 -20.16 29.68
N ASP A 153 1.81 -20.63 30.75
CA ASP A 153 2.51 -19.77 31.70
C ASP A 153 3.76 -19.15 31.05
N ARG A 154 3.77 -17.83 30.89
CA ARG A 154 4.82 -17.04 30.20
C ARG A 154 6.06 -16.79 31.08
N ASN A 155 6.40 -17.76 31.92
CA ASN A 155 7.48 -17.68 32.91
C ASN A 155 8.84 -18.10 32.39
N GLU A 156 8.93 -18.65 31.18
CA GLU A 156 10.20 -19.05 30.60
C GLU A 156 11.13 -17.82 30.45
N THR A 157 12.36 -17.96 30.95
CA THR A 157 13.40 -16.96 30.77
C THR A 157 14.08 -17.13 29.41
N LEU A 158 14.70 -16.07 28.90
CA LEU A 158 15.46 -16.13 27.66
C LEU A 158 16.56 -17.19 27.73
N GLY A 159 17.22 -17.36 28.89
CA GLY A 159 18.22 -18.40 29.11
C GLY A 159 17.66 -19.82 28.97
N GLN A 160 16.47 -20.07 29.52
CA GLN A 160 15.80 -21.38 29.38
C GLN A 160 15.44 -21.67 27.93
N PHE A 161 14.88 -20.68 27.22
CA PHE A 161 14.56 -20.79 25.80
C PHE A 161 15.79 -21.11 24.95
N ILE A 162 16.91 -20.42 25.21
CA ILE A 162 18.16 -20.61 24.47
C ILE A 162 18.78 -21.98 24.75
N GLN A 163 18.70 -22.45 26.00
CA GLN A 163 19.20 -23.76 26.40
C GLN A 163 18.37 -24.90 25.78
N SER A 164 17.04 -24.80 25.81
CA SER A 164 16.13 -25.83 25.29
C SER A 164 16.27 -26.06 23.79
N HIS A 165 16.67 -25.02 23.04
CA HIS A 165 16.87 -25.09 21.59
C HIS A 165 18.33 -25.34 21.17
N GLY A 166 19.28 -25.42 22.11
CA GLY A 166 20.68 -25.81 21.84
C GLY A 166 21.51 -24.78 21.07
N TYR A 167 21.31 -23.49 21.34
CA TYR A 167 22.09 -22.40 20.74
C TYR A 167 23.54 -22.35 21.25
N SER A 168 24.50 -22.07 20.37
CA SER A 168 25.91 -21.99 20.77
C SER A 168 26.21 -20.79 21.68
N GLN A 169 27.24 -20.92 22.52
CA GLN A 169 27.75 -19.81 23.32
C GLN A 169 28.22 -18.63 22.45
N PHE A 170 28.82 -18.91 21.29
CA PHE A 170 29.27 -17.87 20.36
C PHE A 170 28.08 -17.04 19.85
N PHE A 171 26.94 -17.65 19.49
CA PHE A 171 25.73 -16.92 19.12
C PHE A 171 25.20 -16.04 20.26
N GLN A 172 25.23 -16.56 21.49
CA GLN A 172 24.79 -15.79 22.66
C GLN A 172 25.67 -14.56 22.86
N GLU A 173 27.00 -14.73 22.90
CA GLU A 173 27.95 -13.67 23.23
C GLU A 173 28.24 -12.70 22.08
N ALA A 174 28.18 -13.15 20.82
CA ALA A 174 28.51 -12.33 19.66
C ALA A 174 27.29 -11.72 18.94
N TYR A 175 26.07 -12.07 19.36
CA TYR A 175 24.84 -11.54 18.73
C TYR A 175 23.72 -11.25 19.73
N LEU A 176 23.17 -12.27 20.41
CA LEU A 176 21.92 -12.12 21.17
C LEU A 176 22.07 -11.23 22.41
N ILE A 177 23.08 -11.51 23.24
CA ILE A 177 23.37 -10.75 24.45
C ILE A 177 23.74 -9.30 24.11
N PRO A 178 24.67 -9.02 23.18
CA PRO A 178 24.98 -7.66 22.75
C PRO A 178 23.74 -6.85 22.33
N ILE A 179 22.86 -7.43 21.51
CA ILE A 179 21.64 -6.75 21.05
C ILE A 179 20.73 -6.42 22.24
N CYS A 180 20.41 -7.40 23.08
CA CYS A 180 19.51 -7.20 24.21
C CYS A 180 20.12 -6.23 25.25
N ALA A 181 21.41 -6.36 25.53
CA ALA A 181 22.13 -5.51 26.46
C ALA A 181 22.03 -4.03 26.04
N CYS A 182 22.28 -3.74 24.76
CA CYS A 182 22.15 -2.38 24.23
C CYS A 182 20.71 -1.84 24.24
N ILE A 183 19.72 -2.65 23.84
CA ILE A 183 18.31 -2.22 23.77
C ILE A 183 17.79 -1.77 25.14
N TRP A 184 18.04 -2.57 26.17
CA TRP A 184 17.54 -2.30 27.53
C TRP A 184 18.60 -1.70 28.45
N SER A 185 19.72 -1.23 27.88
CA SER A 185 20.83 -0.60 28.61
C SER A 185 21.28 -1.38 29.86
N CYS A 186 21.27 -2.72 29.80
CA CYS A 186 21.46 -3.59 30.95
C CYS A 186 22.82 -4.32 30.92
N PRO A 187 23.34 -4.77 32.08
CA PRO A 187 24.54 -5.61 32.10
C PRO A 187 24.31 -6.95 31.38
N SER A 188 25.32 -7.41 30.62
CA SER A 188 25.24 -8.67 29.87
C SER A 188 24.87 -9.89 30.72
N GLN A 189 25.28 -9.94 32.00
CA GLN A 189 24.96 -11.07 32.88
C GLN A 189 23.46 -11.19 33.19
N GLY A 190 22.70 -10.09 33.10
CA GLY A 190 21.26 -10.07 33.42
C GLY A 190 20.36 -10.47 32.26
N VAL A 191 20.86 -10.42 31.01
CA VAL A 191 20.05 -10.59 29.80
C VAL A 191 19.33 -11.95 29.75
N LEU A 192 20.00 -13.03 30.13
CA LEU A 192 19.40 -14.37 30.09
C LEU A 192 18.30 -14.57 31.14
N GLY A 193 18.16 -13.66 32.11
CA GLY A 193 17.06 -13.64 33.09
C GLY A 193 15.80 -12.93 32.61
N PHE A 194 15.82 -12.34 31.40
CA PHE A 194 14.66 -11.64 30.84
C PHE A 194 13.54 -12.62 30.49
N SER A 195 12.30 -12.12 30.41
CA SER A 195 11.17 -12.92 29.91
C SER A 195 11.40 -13.28 28.44
N ALA A 196 11.38 -14.58 28.10
CA ALA A 196 11.51 -15.04 26.73
C ALA A 196 10.38 -14.45 25.87
N PHE A 197 9.13 -14.53 26.34
CA PHE A 197 7.98 -13.96 25.64
C PHE A 197 8.17 -12.48 25.29
N PHE A 198 8.64 -11.68 26.25
CA PHE A 198 8.85 -10.26 26.05
C PHE A 198 9.95 -9.98 25.02
N VAL A 199 11.12 -10.61 25.16
CA VAL A 199 12.26 -10.39 24.24
C VAL A 199 11.94 -10.87 22.83
N LEU A 200 11.34 -12.06 22.69
CA LEU A 200 10.98 -12.61 21.39
C LEU A 200 9.89 -11.76 20.71
N SER A 201 8.89 -11.29 21.46
CA SER A 201 7.89 -10.36 20.94
C SER A 201 8.51 -9.05 20.48
N PHE A 202 9.47 -8.51 21.24
CA PHE A 202 10.22 -7.32 20.84
C PHE A 202 10.98 -7.56 19.53
N CYS A 203 11.72 -8.67 19.43
CA CYS A 203 12.50 -8.99 18.25
C CYS A 203 11.64 -9.20 17.00
N ARG A 204 10.47 -9.84 17.16
CA ARG A 204 9.44 -9.92 16.10
C ARG A 204 9.01 -8.51 15.71
N ASN A 205 8.50 -7.71 16.64
CA ASN A 205 7.92 -6.41 16.32
C ASN A 205 8.94 -5.39 15.74
N HIS A 206 10.22 -5.49 16.10
CA HIS A 206 11.27 -4.56 15.68
C HIS A 206 12.17 -5.10 14.55
N HIS A 207 11.79 -6.20 13.89
CA HIS A 207 12.54 -6.83 12.79
C HIS A 207 13.99 -7.20 13.14
N LEU A 208 14.27 -7.49 14.41
CA LEU A 208 15.61 -7.89 14.85
C LEU A 208 15.92 -9.35 14.52
N LEU A 209 14.93 -10.13 14.09
CA LEU A 209 15.07 -11.53 13.67
C LEU A 209 15.68 -11.71 12.26
N GLN A 210 16.04 -10.63 11.57
CA GLN A 210 16.54 -10.69 10.19
C GLN A 210 17.83 -9.88 10.01
N LEU A 211 18.79 -10.46 9.26
CA LEU A 211 20.10 -9.86 8.98
C LEU A 211 20.01 -8.73 7.95
N PHE A 212 19.03 -8.80 7.03
CA PHE A 212 18.81 -7.83 5.95
C PHE A 212 17.32 -7.45 5.87
N GLY A 213 17.02 -6.28 5.29
CA GLY A 213 15.64 -5.82 5.13
C GLY A 213 15.00 -5.30 6.43
N ARG A 214 15.78 -4.55 7.22
CA ARG A 214 15.31 -3.85 8.42
C ARG A 214 14.27 -2.76 8.07
N PRO A 215 13.38 -2.41 8.99
CA PRO A 215 12.34 -1.42 8.76
C PRO A 215 13.00 -0.06 8.50
N GLN A 216 12.29 0.77 7.74
CA GLN A 216 12.70 2.14 7.54
C GLN A 216 12.56 2.89 8.86
N TRP A 217 13.70 3.27 9.46
CA TRP A 217 13.72 4.11 10.65
C TRP A 217 13.58 5.58 10.26
N LEU A 218 13.03 6.34 11.19
CA LEU A 218 12.76 7.76 11.11
C LEU A 218 13.36 8.46 12.33
N THR A 219 13.69 9.74 12.17
CA THR A 219 14.03 10.66 13.26
C THR A 219 13.21 11.93 13.11
N VAL A 220 13.05 12.68 14.20
CA VAL A 220 12.26 13.92 14.20
C VAL A 220 13.07 14.99 13.49
N LYS A 221 12.48 15.61 12.45
CA LYS A 221 13.10 16.75 11.78
C LYS A 221 13.13 17.93 12.76
N GLY A 222 14.32 18.47 13.01
CA GLY A 222 14.52 19.48 14.05
C GLY A 222 14.63 18.89 15.46
N ARG A 223 14.81 17.56 15.60
CA ARG A 223 15.05 16.86 16.87
C ARG A 223 13.85 16.82 17.83
N SER A 224 13.96 16.00 18.85
CA SER A 224 12.86 15.66 19.77
C SER A 224 12.26 16.87 20.49
N HIS A 225 13.04 17.91 20.81
CA HIS A 225 12.49 19.14 21.41
C HIS A 225 11.42 19.82 20.55
N THR A 226 11.44 19.64 19.22
CA THR A 226 10.46 20.26 18.31
C THR A 226 9.04 19.79 18.61
N TYR A 227 8.82 18.48 18.79
CA TYR A 227 7.47 18.00 19.11
C TYR A 227 7.07 18.36 20.54
N VAL A 228 8.02 18.33 21.48
CA VAL A 228 7.77 18.70 22.88
C VAL A 228 7.30 20.15 22.97
N GLN A 229 7.95 21.05 22.22
CA GLN A 229 7.57 22.46 22.15
C GLN A 229 6.19 22.66 21.52
N LYS A 230 5.86 21.93 20.46
CA LYS A 230 4.52 21.97 19.86
C LYS A 230 3.42 21.50 20.81
N VAL A 231 3.67 20.41 21.54
CA VAL A 231 2.73 19.92 22.56
C VAL A 231 2.56 20.96 23.67
N ARG A 232 3.65 21.60 24.12
CA ARG A 232 3.59 22.71 25.08
C ARG A 232 2.69 23.84 24.59
N GLU A 233 2.92 24.32 23.37
CA GLU A 233 2.15 25.40 22.76
C GLU A 233 0.65 25.05 22.65
N GLU A 234 0.33 23.83 22.22
CA GLU A 234 -1.07 23.38 22.18
C GLU A 234 -1.70 23.31 23.58
N LEU A 235 -0.99 22.76 24.57
CA LEU A 235 -1.46 22.69 25.96
C LEU A 235 -1.72 24.08 26.54
N GLU A 236 -0.79 25.01 26.38
CA GLU A 236 -0.94 26.41 26.82
C GLU A 236 -2.10 27.09 26.09
N SER A 237 -2.26 26.87 24.78
CA SER A 237 -3.39 27.41 23.99
C SER A 237 -4.76 26.89 24.45
N MET A 238 -4.81 25.67 24.98
CA MET A 238 -6.00 25.06 25.57
C MET A 238 -6.21 25.45 27.04
N GLY A 239 -5.38 26.35 27.59
CA GLY A 239 -5.50 26.85 28.95
C GLY A 239 -4.95 25.91 30.04
N CYS A 240 -4.10 24.95 29.68
CA CYS A 240 -3.41 24.12 30.65
C CYS A 240 -2.31 24.91 31.36
N GLN A 241 -2.11 24.62 32.65
CA GLN A 241 -1.01 25.19 33.41
C GLN A 241 0.19 24.23 33.37
N ILE A 242 1.38 24.75 33.09
CA ILE A 242 2.62 23.96 33.08
C ILE A 242 3.56 24.57 34.11
N LYS A 243 4.03 23.74 35.06
CA LYS A 243 4.94 24.12 36.14
C LYS A 243 6.23 23.32 36.01
N THR A 244 7.25 23.94 35.43
CA THR A 244 8.62 23.41 35.39
C THR A 244 9.40 23.80 36.63
N SER A 245 10.54 23.16 36.87
CA SER A 245 11.36 23.33 38.07
C SER A 245 10.54 23.13 39.37
N CYS A 246 9.50 22.30 39.30
CA CYS A 246 8.49 22.12 40.33
C CYS A 246 8.41 20.64 40.71
N GLU A 247 9.31 20.23 41.60
CA GLU A 247 9.34 18.86 42.10
C GLU A 247 8.20 18.62 43.09
N ILE A 248 7.44 17.54 42.84
CA ILE A 248 6.41 17.08 43.76
C ILE A 248 7.06 16.26 44.86
N LYS A 249 6.73 16.57 46.11
CA LYS A 249 7.19 15.84 47.30
C LYS A 249 6.29 14.66 47.63
N SER A 250 4.98 14.86 47.58
CA SER A 250 4.00 13.83 47.91
C SER A 250 2.64 14.09 47.29
N VAL A 251 1.88 13.02 47.06
CA VAL A 251 0.45 13.06 46.72
C VAL A 251 -0.32 12.27 47.77
N SER A 252 -1.24 12.93 48.45
CA SER A 252 -2.01 12.35 49.57
C SER A 252 -3.51 12.50 49.37
N SER A 253 -4.28 11.64 50.00
CA SER A 253 -5.74 11.69 49.99
C SER A 253 -6.22 12.81 50.92
N SER A 254 -7.19 13.62 50.49
CA SER A 254 -7.76 14.73 51.28
C SER A 254 -9.28 14.77 51.09
N ASP A 255 -10.05 15.28 52.06
CA ASP A 255 -11.52 15.29 52.08
C ASP A 255 -12.19 15.52 50.71
N GLY A 256 -12.54 14.43 50.01
CA GLY A 256 -13.23 14.43 48.70
C GLY A 256 -12.35 14.53 47.44
N GLY A 257 -11.01 14.54 47.55
CA GLY A 257 -10.08 14.64 46.42
C GLY A 257 -8.62 14.26 46.77
N LEU A 258 -7.67 14.77 45.99
CA LEU A 258 -6.24 14.52 46.14
C LEU A 258 -5.50 15.83 46.40
N ARG A 259 -4.45 15.78 47.20
CA ARG A 259 -3.60 16.91 47.51
C ARG A 259 -2.19 16.66 46.99
N VAL A 260 -1.72 17.57 46.15
CA VAL A 260 -0.36 17.55 45.59
C VAL A 260 0.48 18.57 46.36
N THR A 261 1.54 18.09 47.01
CA THR A 261 2.47 18.91 47.80
C THR A 261 3.80 19.02 47.06
N THR A 262 4.23 20.25 46.79
CA THR A 262 5.52 20.55 46.15
C THR A 262 6.66 20.62 47.18
N PHE A 263 7.90 20.56 46.73
CA PHE A 263 9.07 20.55 47.62
C PHE A 263 9.25 21.85 48.43
N ASP A 264 8.77 22.98 47.91
CA ASP A 264 8.74 24.28 48.61
C ASP A 264 7.63 24.38 49.68
N GLY A 265 6.81 23.33 49.84
CA GLY A 265 5.74 23.25 50.83
C GLY A 265 4.38 23.79 50.36
N SER A 266 4.24 24.20 49.09
CA SER A 266 2.94 24.58 48.54
C SER A 266 2.03 23.34 48.39
N GLU A 267 0.73 23.52 48.66
CA GLU A 267 -0.27 22.45 48.56
C GLU A 267 -1.41 22.87 47.65
N GLU A 268 -1.75 22.02 46.69
CA GLU A 268 -2.86 22.28 45.76
C GLU A 268 -3.83 21.09 45.69
N PRO A 269 -5.16 21.36 45.75
CA PRO A 269 -6.18 20.32 45.64
C PRO A 269 -6.50 20.00 44.18
N TYR A 270 -6.69 18.71 43.89
CA TYR A 270 -7.06 18.15 42.60
C TYR A 270 -8.16 17.11 42.76
N ASP A 271 -9.03 16.97 41.76
CA ASP A 271 -10.05 15.93 41.76
C ASP A 271 -9.41 14.57 41.44
N ARG A 272 -8.44 14.55 40.53
CA ARG A 272 -7.77 13.36 40.00
C ARG A 272 -6.28 13.63 39.73
N VAL A 273 -5.45 12.60 39.80
CA VAL A 273 -4.01 12.67 39.51
C VAL A 273 -3.59 11.59 38.52
N ILE A 274 -2.78 11.95 37.53
CA ILE A 274 -2.09 11.00 36.66
C ILE A 274 -0.58 11.09 36.92
N PHE A 275 0.04 9.97 37.29
CA PHE A 275 1.48 9.83 37.42
C PHE A 275 2.10 9.42 36.08
N GLY A 276 2.76 10.37 35.42
CA GLY A 276 3.62 10.17 34.25
C GLY A 276 5.10 9.96 34.59
N VAL A 277 5.40 9.49 35.81
CA VAL A 277 6.75 9.21 36.32
C VAL A 277 7.09 7.72 36.31
N HIS A 278 8.34 7.36 36.59
CA HIS A 278 8.74 5.96 36.76
C HIS A 278 8.00 5.30 37.94
N ALA A 279 7.74 4.00 37.85
CA ALA A 279 6.97 3.27 38.86
C ALA A 279 7.55 3.36 40.30
N PRO A 280 8.88 3.24 40.52
CA PRO A 280 9.47 3.48 41.84
C PRO A 280 9.30 4.91 42.34
N ASP A 281 9.29 5.91 41.44
CA ASP A 281 9.11 7.30 41.83
C ASP A 281 7.65 7.57 42.19
N ALA A 282 6.68 6.97 41.49
CA ALA A 282 5.28 7.00 41.90
C ALA A 282 5.08 6.43 43.31
N LEU A 283 5.72 5.29 43.64
CA LEU A 283 5.66 4.72 44.99
C LEU A 283 6.28 5.65 46.05
N LYS A 284 7.38 6.34 45.75
CA LYS A 284 7.97 7.34 46.65
C LYS A 284 7.01 8.51 46.90
N LEU A 285 6.33 8.98 45.86
CA LEU A 285 5.38 10.09 45.94
C LEU A 285 4.10 9.73 46.73
N LEU A 286 3.66 8.47 46.65
CA LEU A 286 2.55 7.95 47.45
C LEU A 286 2.94 7.68 48.92
N GLY A 287 4.21 7.33 49.16
CA GLY A 287 4.73 7.08 50.51
C GLY A 287 3.93 6.02 51.26
N ALA A 288 3.55 6.32 52.50
CA ALA A 288 2.79 5.40 53.36
C ALA A 288 1.35 5.17 52.88
N GLU A 289 0.83 5.97 51.95
CA GLU A 289 -0.50 5.77 51.35
C GLU A 289 -0.49 4.81 50.16
N ALA A 290 0.66 4.25 49.77
CA ALA A 290 0.70 3.22 48.75
C ALA A 290 -0.03 1.95 49.25
N THR A 291 -1.03 1.51 48.51
CA THR A 291 -1.79 0.29 48.83
C THR A 291 -0.93 -0.96 48.61
N HIS A 292 -1.35 -2.09 49.17
CA HIS A 292 -0.68 -3.37 48.96
C HIS A 292 -0.55 -3.73 47.47
N GLU A 293 -1.63 -3.55 46.69
CA GLU A 293 -1.60 -3.84 45.26
C GLU A 293 -0.73 -2.87 44.47
N GLU A 294 -0.75 -1.57 44.80
CA GLU A 294 0.16 -0.58 44.20
C GLU A 294 1.63 -0.94 44.48
N LEU A 295 1.99 -1.29 45.73
CA LEU A 295 3.34 -1.72 46.10
C LEU A 295 3.79 -2.97 45.33
N ARG A 296 2.90 -3.98 45.23
CA ARG A 296 3.19 -5.24 44.56
C ARG A 296 3.37 -5.07 43.04
N ILE A 297 2.46 -4.35 42.39
CA ILE A 297 2.46 -4.17 40.94
C ILE A 297 3.54 -3.18 40.52
N LEU A 298 3.57 -1.97 41.10
CA LEU A 298 4.55 -0.95 40.73
C LEU A 298 5.97 -1.33 41.17
N GLY A 299 6.11 -2.07 42.28
CA GLY A 299 7.40 -2.55 42.79
C GLY A 299 8.06 -3.63 41.92
N ALA A 300 7.31 -4.25 41.00
CA ALA A 300 7.86 -5.25 40.06
C ALA A 300 8.70 -4.61 38.93
N PHE A 301 8.50 -3.31 38.65
CA PHE A 301 9.22 -2.60 37.59
C PHE A 301 10.56 -2.08 38.11
N GLN A 302 11.63 -2.78 37.74
CA GLN A 302 13.01 -2.41 38.08
C GLN A 302 13.65 -1.54 37.00
N TYR A 303 14.65 -0.75 37.39
CA TYR A 303 15.34 0.19 36.51
C TYR A 303 16.86 0.04 36.61
N VAL A 304 17.55 0.19 35.47
CA VAL A 304 19.02 0.31 35.40
C VAL A 304 19.36 1.77 35.10
N TYR A 305 20.28 2.33 35.88
CA TYR A 305 20.77 3.70 35.72
C TYR A 305 22.08 3.70 34.93
N SER A 306 22.16 4.57 33.93
CA SER A 306 23.32 4.66 33.03
C SER A 306 23.92 6.06 33.03
N ASP A 307 25.26 6.11 33.04
CA ASP A 307 26.04 7.30 32.71
C ASP A 307 26.06 7.47 31.18
N ILE A 308 25.69 8.65 30.67
CA ILE A 308 25.73 8.99 29.24
C ILE A 308 26.74 10.12 29.01
N TYR A 309 27.64 9.91 28.05
CA TYR A 309 28.63 10.89 27.64
C TYR A 309 28.44 11.25 26.17
N LEU A 310 28.22 12.51 25.87
CA LEU A 310 28.35 13.07 24.52
C LEU A 310 29.79 13.54 24.32
N HIS A 311 30.47 13.05 23.29
CA HIS A 311 31.89 13.31 23.05
C HIS A 311 32.27 13.15 21.57
N CYS A 312 33.54 13.42 21.24
CA CYS A 312 34.12 13.25 19.90
C CYS A 312 35.21 12.17 19.82
N ASP A 313 35.49 11.46 20.91
CA ASP A 313 36.51 10.40 20.97
C ASP A 313 36.19 9.15 20.13
N LYS A 314 36.93 8.99 19.03
CA LYS A 314 36.85 7.84 18.12
C LYS A 314 37.35 6.53 18.72
N SER A 315 38.09 6.57 19.83
CA SER A 315 38.59 5.36 20.51
C SER A 315 37.45 4.50 21.09
N MET A 316 36.28 5.10 21.29
CA MET A 316 35.04 4.44 21.73
C MET A 316 34.26 3.77 20.58
N MET A 317 34.76 3.80 19.34
CA MET A 317 34.14 3.11 18.20
C MET A 317 34.84 1.77 17.89
N PRO A 318 34.23 0.87 17.09
CA PRO A 318 34.89 -0.34 16.62
C PRO A 318 36.24 -0.05 15.97
N ARG A 319 37.21 -0.95 16.11
CA ARG A 319 38.58 -0.71 15.61
C ARG A 319 38.62 -0.67 14.09
N ASN A 320 37.88 -1.55 13.43
CA ASN A 320 37.68 -1.47 11.99
C ASN A 320 36.53 -0.52 11.66
N SER A 321 36.83 0.56 10.93
CA SER A 321 35.84 1.51 10.44
C SER A 321 34.78 0.87 9.54
N SER A 322 35.07 -0.27 8.91
CA SER A 322 34.10 -1.04 8.13
C SER A 322 32.96 -1.61 8.98
N ALA A 323 33.17 -1.80 10.29
CA ALA A 323 32.16 -2.24 11.25
C ALA A 323 31.33 -1.09 11.83
N TRP A 324 31.74 0.18 11.64
CA TRP A 324 31.03 1.32 12.21
C TRP A 324 29.57 1.33 11.76
N SER A 325 28.71 1.40 12.75
CA SER A 325 27.26 1.35 12.62
C SER A 325 26.63 2.43 13.50
N SER A 326 25.32 2.64 13.39
CA SER A 326 24.61 3.63 14.19
C SER A 326 24.75 3.42 15.70
N TRP A 327 24.82 2.17 16.14
CA TRP A 327 25.06 1.81 17.54
C TRP A 327 25.99 0.59 17.60
N ASN A 328 27.00 0.69 18.47
CA ASN A 328 28.16 -0.20 18.46
C ASN A 328 28.35 -0.76 19.86
N PHE A 329 28.14 -2.07 20.03
CA PHE A 329 28.39 -2.74 21.31
C PHE A 329 29.89 -2.88 21.53
N MET A 330 30.39 -2.26 22.60
CA MET A 330 31.80 -2.22 22.96
C MET A 330 32.15 -3.15 24.14
N GLY A 331 31.15 -3.77 24.78
CA GLY A 331 31.32 -4.70 25.89
C GLY A 331 30.43 -4.38 27.10
N THR A 332 30.87 -4.79 28.28
CA THR A 332 30.18 -4.55 29.56
C THR A 332 31.19 -4.10 30.60
N THR A 333 30.81 -3.10 31.40
CA THR A 333 31.58 -2.55 32.51
C THR A 333 30.88 -2.87 33.84
N SER A 334 31.50 -2.50 34.97
CA SER A 334 30.86 -2.61 36.29
C SER A 334 29.57 -1.78 36.42
N LYS A 335 29.37 -0.80 35.53
CA LYS A 335 28.20 0.08 35.50
C LYS A 335 27.11 -0.36 34.52
N GLY A 336 27.37 -1.35 33.66
CA GLY A 336 26.39 -1.85 32.68
C GLY A 336 26.96 -2.05 31.29
N VAL A 337 26.10 -2.06 30.27
CA VAL A 337 26.53 -2.17 28.87
C VAL A 337 27.33 -0.94 28.45
N CYS A 338 28.42 -1.17 27.71
CA CYS A 338 29.13 -0.12 27.01
C CYS A 338 28.70 -0.13 25.53
N VAL A 339 27.96 0.91 25.13
CA VAL A 339 27.47 1.07 23.76
C VAL A 339 27.71 2.51 23.30
N THR A 340 28.19 2.65 22.06
CA THR A 340 28.45 3.96 21.44
C THR A 340 27.52 4.18 20.24
N TYR A 341 26.73 5.25 20.31
CA TYR A 341 25.85 5.72 19.23
C TYR A 341 26.58 6.75 18.37
N TRP A 342 26.53 6.59 17.05
CA TRP A 342 27.09 7.53 16.09
C TRP A 342 26.00 8.49 15.60
N LEU A 343 25.93 9.67 16.21
CA LEU A 343 24.81 10.59 16.00
C LEU A 343 24.76 11.19 14.60
N ASN A 344 25.91 11.40 13.94
CA ASN A 344 25.90 11.95 12.58
C ASN A 344 25.12 11.07 11.62
N LEU A 345 25.27 9.75 11.74
CA LEU A 345 24.56 8.79 10.90
C LEU A 345 23.10 8.65 11.32
N LEU A 346 22.83 8.56 12.62
CA LEU A 346 21.47 8.42 13.18
C LEU A 346 20.58 9.61 12.88
N GLN A 347 21.14 10.82 12.92
CA GLN A 347 20.39 12.07 12.91
C GLN A 347 20.68 12.91 11.65
N ASN A 348 21.34 12.34 10.63
CA ASN A 348 21.69 13.03 9.39
C ASN A 348 22.45 14.35 9.62
N ILE A 349 23.43 14.35 10.52
CA ILE A 349 24.24 15.55 10.80
C ILE A 349 25.29 15.70 9.70
N GLU A 350 25.14 16.76 8.90
CA GLU A 350 26.11 17.19 7.89
C GLU A 350 27.34 17.84 8.57
N SER A 351 28.18 17.02 9.21
CA SER A 351 29.50 17.46 9.70
C SER A 351 30.56 16.50 9.16
N THR A 352 31.52 17.03 8.41
CA THR A 352 32.52 16.24 7.68
C THR A 352 33.79 15.96 8.48
N ASP A 353 34.06 16.74 9.53
CA ASP A 353 35.39 16.76 10.14
C ASP A 353 35.44 16.07 11.51
N ARG A 354 34.31 15.93 12.21
CA ARG A 354 34.26 15.26 13.54
C ARG A 354 32.99 14.43 13.77
N PRO A 355 33.10 13.23 14.37
CA PRO A 355 31.94 12.45 14.77
C PRO A 355 31.40 12.92 16.13
N PHE A 356 30.09 13.12 16.23
CA PHE A 356 29.37 13.22 17.49
C PHE A 356 28.97 11.82 17.94
N LEU A 357 29.45 11.45 19.11
CA LEU A 357 29.31 10.12 19.68
C LEU A 357 28.65 10.21 21.05
N VAL A 358 27.73 9.28 21.32
CA VAL A 358 27.13 9.11 22.64
C VAL A 358 27.48 7.74 23.18
N THR A 359 28.26 7.69 24.25
CA THR A 359 28.64 6.41 24.88
C THR A 359 27.99 6.25 26.24
N LEU A 360 27.34 5.09 26.43
CA LEU A 360 26.76 4.66 27.70
C LEU A 360 27.80 3.88 28.50
N ASN A 361 27.90 4.18 29.79
CA ASN A 361 28.73 3.46 30.77
C ASN A 361 30.15 3.11 30.28
N PRO A 362 30.91 4.07 29.73
CA PRO A 362 32.23 3.79 29.18
C PRO A 362 33.20 3.30 30.28
N PRO A 363 34.18 2.44 29.94
CA PRO A 363 35.14 1.90 30.91
C PRO A 363 36.04 2.97 31.53
N HIS A 364 36.19 4.10 30.85
CA HIS A 364 36.87 5.32 31.31
C HIS A 364 36.13 6.53 30.74
N VAL A 365 36.40 7.74 31.27
CA VAL A 365 35.83 8.97 30.70
C VAL A 365 36.37 9.16 29.28
N PRO A 366 35.52 9.30 28.25
CA PRO A 366 35.99 9.51 26.87
C PRO A 366 36.76 10.82 26.73
N ASP A 367 37.62 10.92 25.72
CA ASP A 367 38.26 12.20 25.39
C ASP A 367 37.25 13.18 24.75
N HIS A 368 37.50 14.49 24.89
CA HIS A 368 36.67 15.55 24.28
C HIS A 368 35.17 15.45 24.63
N VAL A 369 34.83 15.29 25.91
CA VAL A 369 33.45 15.31 26.40
C VAL A 369 32.84 16.69 26.21
N LEU A 370 31.68 16.72 25.57
CA LEU A 370 30.85 17.89 25.35
C LEU A 370 29.77 18.01 26.44
N GLN A 371 29.19 16.88 26.85
CA GLN A 371 28.15 16.85 27.87
C GLN A 371 28.09 15.50 28.59
N LYS A 372 27.74 15.53 29.87
CA LYS A 372 27.38 14.35 30.66
C LYS A 372 25.89 14.41 31.04
N TRP A 373 25.21 13.29 30.93
CA TRP A 373 23.80 13.13 31.31
C TRP A 373 23.59 11.80 32.04
N TYR A 374 22.51 11.69 32.80
CA TYR A 374 22.14 10.51 33.55
C TYR A 374 20.70 10.13 33.20
N THR A 375 20.45 8.85 32.97
CA THR A 375 19.13 8.34 32.65
C THR A 375 18.94 6.93 33.21
N SER A 376 17.72 6.41 33.14
CA SER A 376 17.37 5.07 33.57
C SER A 376 16.44 4.38 32.59
N HIS A 377 16.60 3.08 32.43
CA HIS A 377 15.76 2.24 31.56
C HIS A 377 15.07 1.14 32.36
N PRO A 378 13.80 0.81 32.06
CA PRO A 378 13.11 -0.29 32.71
C PRO A 378 13.69 -1.64 32.30
N VAL A 379 13.74 -2.57 33.25
CA VAL A 379 14.26 -3.94 33.04
C VAL A 379 13.10 -4.88 32.66
N PRO A 380 13.21 -5.62 31.55
CA PRO A 380 12.17 -6.52 31.07
C PRO A 380 12.17 -7.89 31.79
N SER A 381 12.00 -7.85 33.11
CA SER A 381 11.93 -9.06 33.94
C SER A 381 10.60 -9.80 33.76
N VAL A 382 10.58 -11.09 34.11
CA VAL A 382 9.32 -11.87 34.17
C VAL A 382 8.31 -11.22 35.13
N ALA A 383 8.78 -10.64 36.23
CA ALA A 383 7.93 -9.93 37.19
C ALA A 383 7.30 -8.67 36.57
N ALA A 384 8.07 -7.87 35.84
CA ALA A 384 7.57 -6.69 35.15
C ALA A 384 6.55 -7.05 34.06
N ALA A 385 6.79 -8.13 33.30
CA ALA A 385 5.87 -8.63 32.28
C ALA A 385 4.51 -9.06 32.88
N LYS A 386 4.51 -9.72 34.04
CA LYS A 386 3.27 -10.05 34.77
C LYS A 386 2.57 -8.82 35.31
N ALA A 387 3.31 -7.94 35.98
CA ALA A 387 2.76 -6.73 36.55
C ALA A 387 2.09 -5.83 35.50
N SER A 388 2.63 -5.76 34.27
CA SER A 388 2.02 -5.03 33.16
C SER A 388 0.59 -5.51 32.84
N LEU A 389 0.33 -6.83 32.90
CA LEU A 389 -1.02 -7.39 32.67
C LEU A 389 -2.00 -7.05 33.80
N GLU A 390 -1.50 -6.78 35.00
CA GLU A 390 -2.28 -6.52 36.21
C GLU A 390 -2.50 -5.03 36.49
N LEU A 391 -1.89 -4.13 35.71
CA LEU A 391 -1.99 -2.68 35.92
C LEU A 391 -3.44 -2.17 35.97
N HIS A 392 -4.34 -2.79 35.23
CA HIS A 392 -5.76 -2.43 35.23
C HIS A 392 -6.42 -2.57 36.61
N HIS A 393 -5.87 -3.38 37.52
CA HIS A 393 -6.37 -3.50 38.89
C HIS A 393 -6.14 -2.24 39.75
N ILE A 394 -5.19 -1.37 39.37
CA ILE A 394 -4.84 -0.16 40.14
C ILE A 394 -5.22 1.15 39.44
N GLN A 395 -5.60 1.13 38.16
CA GLN A 395 -5.97 2.33 37.41
C GLN A 395 -7.30 2.92 37.90
N GLY A 396 -7.33 4.23 38.17
CA GLY A 396 -8.52 4.98 38.56
C GLY A 396 -8.99 4.76 39.99
N ASN A 397 -8.42 3.79 40.70
CA ASN A 397 -8.65 3.60 42.12
C ASN A 397 -8.34 4.89 42.85
N ARG A 398 -9.24 5.30 43.76
CA ARG A 398 -9.14 6.54 44.55
C ARG A 398 -8.80 7.81 43.75
N GLY A 399 -9.09 7.83 42.45
CA GLY A 399 -8.84 8.95 41.56
C GLY A 399 -7.38 9.09 41.08
N ILE A 400 -6.60 8.01 41.10
CA ILE A 400 -5.19 7.99 40.67
C ILE A 400 -5.02 7.07 39.46
N TRP A 401 -4.26 7.52 38.45
CA TRP A 401 -3.82 6.69 37.33
C TRP A 401 -2.31 6.73 37.22
N PHE A 402 -1.74 5.65 36.71
CA PHE A 402 -0.31 5.51 36.44
C PHE A 402 -0.12 5.33 34.93
N CYS A 403 0.84 6.06 34.37
CA CYS A 403 1.25 5.90 32.98
C CYS A 403 2.77 6.02 32.82
N GLY A 404 3.33 5.20 31.94
CA GLY A 404 4.77 5.18 31.73
C GLY A 404 5.19 4.18 30.67
N ALA A 405 6.39 4.37 30.12
CA ALA A 405 6.94 3.45 29.13
C ALA A 405 7.13 2.01 29.66
N TYR A 406 7.19 1.83 30.99
CA TYR A 406 7.28 0.53 31.66
C TYR A 406 6.04 -0.36 31.46
N GLN A 407 4.92 0.20 30.96
CA GLN A 407 3.72 -0.59 30.66
C GLN A 407 3.88 -1.43 29.38
N GLY A 408 4.86 -1.13 28.54
CA GLY A 408 5.21 -1.88 27.33
C GLY A 408 6.69 -2.24 27.27
N TYR A 409 7.34 -1.97 26.14
CA TYR A 409 8.75 -2.32 25.91
C TYR A 409 9.77 -1.34 26.51
N GLY A 410 9.32 -0.24 27.13
CA GLY A 410 10.17 0.81 27.66
C GLY A 410 10.47 1.94 26.67
N PHE A 411 9.75 2.01 25.53
CA PHE A 411 9.97 3.00 24.49
C PHE A 411 8.91 4.10 24.46
N HIS A 412 9.11 5.11 23.61
CA HIS A 412 8.23 6.28 23.60
C HIS A 412 6.81 5.98 23.10
N GLU A 413 6.61 5.01 22.19
CA GLU A 413 5.27 4.55 21.81
C GLU A 413 4.52 3.98 23.03
N ASP A 414 5.21 3.20 23.87
CA ASP A 414 4.62 2.61 25.07
C ASP A 414 4.21 3.70 26.07
N GLY A 415 5.07 4.70 26.26
CA GLY A 415 4.76 5.86 27.10
C GLY A 415 3.59 6.67 26.57
N LEU A 416 3.57 6.98 25.28
CA LEU A 416 2.46 7.67 24.61
C LEU A 416 1.13 6.93 24.77
N LYS A 417 1.11 5.62 24.49
CA LYS A 417 -0.07 4.77 24.66
C LYS A 417 -0.55 4.74 26.11
N ALA A 418 0.36 4.55 27.06
CA ALA A 418 0.03 4.55 28.48
C ALA A 418 -0.60 5.90 28.89
N GLY A 419 -0.04 7.02 28.41
CA GLY A 419 -0.55 8.36 28.68
C GLY A 419 -1.96 8.59 28.13
N LYS A 420 -2.15 8.32 26.83
CA LYS A 420 -3.46 8.42 26.18
C LYS A 420 -4.50 7.48 26.82
N SER A 421 -4.11 6.25 27.14
CA SER A 421 -4.99 5.27 27.78
C SER A 421 -5.44 5.72 29.17
N ALA A 422 -4.53 6.23 30.01
CA ALA A 422 -4.86 6.75 31.33
C ALA A 422 -5.83 7.96 31.24
N ALA A 423 -5.60 8.86 30.29
CA ALA A 423 -6.49 9.99 30.06
C ALA A 423 -7.88 9.57 29.55
N GLN A 424 -7.95 8.62 28.61
CA GLN A 424 -9.21 8.12 28.06
C GLN A 424 -10.03 7.37 29.11
N ASP A 425 -9.38 6.55 29.93
CA ASP A 425 -10.01 5.83 31.05
C ASP A 425 -10.58 6.82 32.09
N LEU A 426 -9.80 7.84 32.48
CA LEU A 426 -10.27 8.93 33.35
C LEU A 426 -11.51 9.63 32.79
N LEU A 427 -11.58 9.81 31.47
CA LEU A 427 -12.73 10.42 30.78
C LEU A 427 -13.91 9.46 30.53
N GLY A 428 -13.78 8.17 30.87
CA GLY A 428 -14.80 7.15 30.59
C GLY A 428 -14.99 6.86 29.08
N LYS A 429 -13.96 7.12 28.25
CA LYS A 429 -13.99 6.89 26.81
C LYS A 429 -13.35 5.53 26.48
N LYS A 430 -13.86 4.86 25.44
CA LYS A 430 -13.19 3.66 24.90
C LYS A 430 -11.86 4.04 24.27
N SER A 431 -10.84 3.19 24.46
CA SER A 431 -9.51 3.45 23.90
C SER A 431 -9.50 3.30 22.38
N GLY A 432 -9.18 4.40 21.69
CA GLY A 432 -9.03 4.45 20.23
C GLY A 432 -7.60 4.21 19.74
N LEU A 433 -6.74 3.61 20.57
CA LEU A 433 -5.33 3.44 20.25
C LEU A 433 -5.10 2.46 19.11
N LEU A 434 -4.19 2.82 18.20
CA LEU A 434 -3.78 1.95 17.10
C LEU A 434 -2.99 0.77 17.68
N VAL A 435 -3.40 -0.43 17.27
CA VAL A 435 -2.63 -1.66 17.52
C VAL A 435 -1.39 -1.63 16.64
N ASN A 436 -0.26 -2.15 17.15
CA ASN A 436 0.92 -2.33 16.31
C ASN A 436 0.56 -3.29 15.17
N PRO A 437 0.68 -2.88 13.90
CA PRO A 437 0.34 -3.74 12.77
C PRO A 437 1.12 -5.05 12.86
N LYS A 438 0.44 -6.17 12.53
CA LYS A 438 1.13 -7.45 12.38
C LYS A 438 2.16 -7.31 11.27
N GLN A 439 3.38 -7.72 11.58
CA GLN A 439 4.48 -7.58 10.64
C GLN A 439 4.37 -8.64 9.54
N MET A 440 4.58 -8.22 8.29
CA MET A 440 4.85 -9.16 7.21
C MET A 440 6.24 -9.77 7.40
N VAL A 441 6.28 -11.10 7.54
CA VAL A 441 7.53 -11.87 7.70
C VAL A 441 7.68 -12.78 6.48
N PRO A 442 8.34 -12.33 5.40
CA PRO A 442 8.49 -13.15 4.21
C PRO A 442 9.35 -14.39 4.50
N SER A 443 8.97 -15.49 3.88
CA SER A 443 9.79 -16.68 3.67
C SER A 443 11.01 -16.35 2.79
N TRP A 444 11.96 -17.27 2.67
CA TRP A 444 13.15 -17.07 1.82
C TRP A 444 12.82 -16.85 0.35
N THR A 445 11.85 -17.60 -0.17
CA THR A 445 11.39 -17.49 -1.55
C THR A 445 10.73 -16.14 -1.80
N GLU A 446 9.91 -15.67 -0.86
CA GLU A 446 9.26 -14.37 -0.94
C GLU A 446 10.25 -13.22 -0.75
N ALA A 447 11.23 -13.35 0.14
CA ALA A 447 12.29 -12.35 0.32
C ALA A 447 13.16 -12.21 -0.94
N GLY A 448 13.46 -13.34 -1.60
CA GLY A 448 14.13 -13.35 -2.90
C GLY A 448 13.29 -12.69 -4.00
N ALA A 449 12.00 -13.05 -4.10
CA ALA A 449 11.07 -12.43 -5.04
C ALA A 449 10.93 -10.91 -4.80
N ARG A 450 10.83 -10.50 -3.53
CA ARG A 450 10.79 -9.09 -3.13
C ARG A 450 12.01 -8.33 -3.61
N LEU A 451 13.21 -8.88 -3.39
CA LEU A 451 14.45 -8.25 -3.85
C LEU A 451 14.46 -8.09 -5.38
N LEU A 452 14.02 -9.11 -6.13
CA LEU A 452 13.95 -9.05 -7.59
C LEU A 452 12.95 -7.99 -8.07
N VAL A 453 11.74 -7.96 -7.51
CA VAL A 453 10.71 -6.96 -7.83
C VAL A 453 11.20 -5.56 -7.49
N ALA A 454 11.77 -5.34 -6.31
CA ALA A 454 12.28 -4.04 -5.92
C ALA A 454 13.42 -3.55 -6.83
N ARG A 455 14.37 -4.43 -7.18
CA ARG A 455 15.46 -4.08 -8.11
C ARG A 455 14.93 -3.74 -9.49
N PHE A 456 13.94 -4.48 -9.98
CA PHE A 456 13.30 -4.17 -11.24
C PHE A 456 12.61 -2.81 -11.22
N LEU A 457 11.73 -2.57 -10.25
CA LEU A 457 11.00 -1.31 -10.16
C LEU A 457 11.94 -0.12 -10.03
N GLY A 458 13.07 -0.28 -9.31
CA GLY A 458 14.10 0.74 -9.21
C GLY A 458 14.83 1.05 -10.53
N GLN A 459 14.87 0.11 -11.47
CA GLN A 459 15.44 0.33 -12.82
C GLN A 459 14.39 0.78 -13.83
N TYR A 460 13.15 0.33 -13.66
CA TYR A 460 12.08 0.55 -14.64
C TYR A 460 11.33 1.86 -14.45
N VAL A 461 11.05 2.24 -13.19
CA VAL A 461 10.26 3.44 -12.88
C VAL A 461 11.18 4.67 -12.89
N SER A 462 11.20 5.35 -14.04
CA SER A 462 11.89 6.63 -14.28
C SER A 462 10.92 7.81 -14.45
N VAL A 463 9.66 7.54 -14.78
CA VAL A 463 8.58 8.53 -14.95
C VAL A 463 7.49 8.31 -13.90
N GLY A 464 7.20 9.35 -13.10
CA GLY A 464 6.25 9.28 -11.98
C GLY A 464 6.86 8.66 -10.72
N ASN A 465 6.04 8.50 -9.68
CA ASN A 465 6.49 7.94 -8.40
C ASN A 465 5.61 6.76 -7.96
N LEU A 466 6.25 5.61 -7.76
CA LEU A 466 5.61 4.41 -7.25
C LEU A 466 6.16 4.09 -5.86
N VAL A 467 5.27 3.99 -4.87
CA VAL A 467 5.63 3.64 -3.50
C VAL A 467 4.99 2.31 -3.12
N LEU A 468 5.78 1.36 -2.63
CA LEU A 468 5.29 0.15 -1.97
C LEU A 468 5.44 0.32 -0.47
N LEU A 469 4.32 0.23 0.25
CA LEU A 469 4.25 0.24 1.71
C LEU A 469 3.87 -1.16 2.18
N GLU A 470 4.81 -1.90 2.73
CA GLU A 470 4.51 -3.22 3.30
C GLU A 470 3.77 -3.09 4.63
N GLU A 471 2.88 -4.05 4.92
CA GLU A 471 2.41 -4.30 6.29
C GLU A 471 3.62 -4.67 7.15
N GLY A 472 3.90 -3.89 8.18
CA GLY A 472 5.23 -3.89 8.82
C GLY A 472 6.18 -2.82 8.29
N GLY A 473 5.66 -1.74 7.69
CA GLY A 473 6.27 -0.41 7.65
C GLY A 473 7.52 -0.22 6.78
N THR A 474 7.99 -1.28 6.12
CA THR A 474 9.02 -1.15 5.08
C THR A 474 8.44 -0.38 3.91
N MET A 475 9.18 0.61 3.42
CA MET A 475 8.76 1.45 2.31
C MET A 475 9.81 1.41 1.21
N PHE A 476 9.37 1.09 0.01
CA PHE A 476 10.17 1.25 -1.20
C PHE A 476 9.59 2.39 -2.02
N SER A 477 10.44 3.32 -2.46
CA SER A 477 10.04 4.38 -3.39
C SER A 477 10.87 4.24 -4.66
N PHE A 478 10.18 4.24 -5.80
CA PHE A 478 10.76 4.12 -7.13
C PHE A 478 10.34 5.30 -8.00
N GLY A 479 11.30 5.86 -8.73
CA GLY A 479 11.12 7.11 -9.47
C GLY A 479 10.89 8.33 -8.58
N GLU A 480 10.79 9.50 -9.19
CA GLU A 480 10.59 10.78 -8.51
C GLU A 480 9.41 11.55 -9.13
N VAL A 481 8.74 12.35 -8.29
CA VAL A 481 7.74 13.30 -8.77
C VAL A 481 8.48 14.49 -9.39
N GLY A 482 8.63 14.46 -10.71
CA GLY A 482 9.34 15.51 -11.46
C GLY A 482 8.40 16.48 -12.19
N LYS A 483 8.98 17.54 -12.77
CA LYS A 483 8.25 18.48 -13.66
C LYS A 483 7.57 17.82 -14.87
N LYS A 484 7.99 16.61 -15.26
CA LYS A 484 7.49 15.88 -16.44
C LYS A 484 6.27 15.00 -16.16
N CYS A 485 6.05 14.55 -14.92
CA CYS A 485 4.93 13.69 -14.56
C CYS A 485 4.67 13.79 -13.04
N HIS A 486 3.47 14.25 -12.68
CA HIS A 486 3.04 14.39 -11.28
C HIS A 486 2.30 13.16 -10.73
N THR A 487 2.20 12.10 -11.52
CA THR A 487 1.46 10.89 -11.13
C THR A 487 2.20 10.14 -10.03
N LYS A 488 1.50 9.93 -8.91
CA LYS A 488 1.98 9.14 -7.78
C LYS A 488 0.99 8.01 -7.50
N SER A 489 1.51 6.81 -7.27
CA SER A 489 0.72 5.68 -6.77
C SER A 489 1.39 5.08 -5.53
N VAL A 490 0.60 4.85 -4.48
CA VAL A 490 1.06 4.27 -3.22
C VAL A 490 0.27 2.99 -2.97
N LEU A 491 0.96 1.86 -3.10
CA LEU A 491 0.42 0.53 -2.86
C LEU A 491 0.69 0.16 -1.40
N ARG A 492 -0.30 -0.43 -0.74
CA ARG A 492 -0.11 -1.10 0.55
C ARG A 492 -0.09 -2.61 0.31
N VAL A 493 1.05 -3.24 0.56
CA VAL A 493 1.25 -4.69 0.40
C VAL A 493 0.94 -5.37 1.72
N HIS A 494 -0.11 -6.19 1.74
CA HIS A 494 -0.61 -6.88 2.93
C HIS A 494 -0.05 -8.30 3.04
N ASP A 495 0.28 -8.92 1.91
CA ASP A 495 0.74 -10.31 1.86
C ASP A 495 2.00 -10.46 0.97
N PRO A 496 3.06 -11.15 1.45
CA PRO A 496 4.30 -11.28 0.70
C PRO A 496 4.15 -12.10 -0.60
N MET A 497 3.06 -12.85 -0.75
CA MET A 497 2.68 -13.51 -2.01
C MET A 497 2.51 -12.53 -3.17
N PHE A 498 2.25 -11.24 -2.89
CA PHE A 498 2.33 -10.18 -3.90
C PHE A 498 3.65 -10.25 -4.69
N TYR A 499 4.79 -10.31 -3.99
CA TYR A 499 6.10 -10.32 -4.64
C TYR A 499 6.32 -11.58 -5.44
N TRP A 500 5.90 -12.73 -4.91
CA TRP A 500 6.01 -14.01 -5.60
C TRP A 500 5.19 -14.00 -6.90
N LYS A 501 3.94 -13.54 -6.85
CA LYS A 501 3.03 -13.46 -8.00
C LYS A 501 3.57 -12.52 -9.07
N VAL A 502 3.98 -11.31 -8.70
CA VAL A 502 4.57 -10.36 -9.65
C VAL A 502 5.86 -10.90 -10.25
N ALA A 503 6.73 -11.54 -9.44
CA ALA A 503 8.00 -12.06 -9.90
C ALA A 503 7.89 -13.27 -10.85
N THR A 504 6.83 -14.07 -10.75
CA THR A 504 6.66 -15.34 -11.49
C THR A 504 5.63 -15.27 -12.62
N GLU A 505 4.64 -14.39 -12.51
CA GLU A 505 3.50 -14.28 -13.43
C GLU A 505 3.34 -12.87 -14.05
N ALA A 506 4.27 -11.93 -13.79
CA ALA A 506 4.30 -10.58 -14.36
C ALA A 506 2.97 -9.80 -14.23
N ASP A 507 2.39 -9.36 -15.36
CA ASP A 507 1.17 -8.56 -15.41
C ASP A 507 -0.08 -9.34 -14.95
N LEU A 508 -0.17 -10.63 -15.31
CA LEU A 508 -1.20 -11.52 -14.78
C LEU A 508 -1.00 -11.78 -13.28
N GLY A 509 0.26 -11.84 -12.82
CA GLY A 509 0.61 -11.93 -11.40
C GLY A 509 0.19 -10.70 -10.60
N LEU A 510 0.35 -9.50 -11.17
CA LEU A 510 -0.12 -8.25 -10.59
C LEU A 510 -1.66 -8.24 -10.47
N ALA A 511 -2.37 -8.67 -11.53
CA ALA A 511 -3.82 -8.80 -11.50
C ALA A 511 -4.27 -9.82 -10.45
N ASP A 512 -3.68 -11.02 -10.42
CA ASP A 512 -4.01 -12.07 -9.47
C ASP A 512 -3.74 -11.63 -8.01
N ALA A 513 -2.64 -10.91 -7.77
CA ALA A 513 -2.34 -10.36 -6.46
C ALA A 513 -3.38 -9.32 -6.02
N TYR A 514 -3.88 -8.48 -6.93
CA TYR A 514 -4.96 -7.53 -6.62
C TYR A 514 -6.28 -8.27 -6.34
N ILE A 515 -6.65 -9.23 -7.18
CA ILE A 515 -7.88 -10.03 -7.06
C ILE A 515 -7.90 -10.82 -5.74
N ASN A 516 -6.77 -11.35 -5.29
CA ASN A 516 -6.68 -12.05 -4.01
C ASN A 516 -6.52 -11.10 -2.80
N GLY A 517 -6.38 -9.79 -3.02
CA GLY A 517 -6.28 -8.80 -1.94
C GLY A 517 -4.91 -8.74 -1.27
N TYR A 518 -3.85 -9.25 -1.91
CA TYR A 518 -2.47 -9.19 -1.37
C TYR A 518 -1.92 -7.78 -1.31
N PHE A 519 -2.51 -6.85 -2.05
CA PHE A 519 -2.22 -5.43 -1.93
C PHE A 519 -3.46 -4.58 -2.22
N SER A 520 -3.46 -3.37 -1.70
CA SER A 520 -4.45 -2.34 -2.00
C SER A 520 -3.76 -1.00 -2.26
N PHE A 521 -4.53 0.08 -2.43
CA PHE A 521 -4.00 1.42 -2.62
C PHE A 521 -4.37 2.33 -1.45
N VAL A 522 -3.49 3.28 -1.13
CA VAL A 522 -3.80 4.34 -0.16
C VAL A 522 -4.90 5.25 -0.71
N ASP A 523 -4.76 5.65 -1.99
CA ASP A 523 -5.84 6.29 -2.73
C ASP A 523 -6.72 5.21 -3.39
N LYS A 524 -7.92 5.00 -2.82
CA LYS A 524 -8.89 3.99 -3.29
C LYS A 524 -9.54 4.32 -4.63
N ARG A 525 -9.42 5.57 -5.12
CA ARG A 525 -10.06 6.01 -6.36
C ARG A 525 -9.06 6.00 -7.51
N GLU A 526 -7.96 6.73 -7.35
CA GLU A 526 -7.00 6.96 -8.41
C GLU A 526 -5.77 6.05 -8.31
N GLY A 527 -5.55 5.36 -7.18
CA GLY A 527 -4.31 4.60 -6.94
C GLY A 527 -4.01 3.55 -8.01
N LEU A 528 -5.00 2.73 -8.38
CA LEU A 528 -4.86 1.70 -9.41
C LEU A 528 -4.71 2.31 -10.81
N LEU A 529 -5.46 3.38 -11.12
CA LEU A 529 -5.34 4.09 -12.39
C LEU A 529 -3.94 4.69 -12.55
N ASN A 530 -3.46 5.38 -11.51
CA ASN A 530 -2.14 5.98 -11.45
C ASN A 530 -1.04 4.94 -11.59
N LEU A 531 -1.20 3.75 -10.99
CA LEU A 531 -0.27 2.64 -11.20
C LEU A 531 -0.17 2.33 -12.69
N PHE A 532 -1.28 2.01 -13.38
CA PHE A 532 -1.22 1.68 -14.80
C PHE A 532 -0.68 2.81 -15.67
N LEU A 533 -1.01 4.06 -15.37
CA LEU A 533 -0.46 5.22 -16.10
C LEU A 533 1.07 5.32 -15.93
N ILE A 534 1.59 5.09 -14.72
CA ILE A 534 3.05 5.01 -14.46
C ILE A 534 3.66 3.86 -15.27
N LEU A 535 3.04 2.68 -15.25
CA LEU A 535 3.57 1.51 -15.96
C LEU A 535 3.60 1.73 -17.49
N ILE A 536 2.55 2.33 -18.05
CA ILE A 536 2.44 2.69 -19.47
C ILE A 536 3.48 3.74 -19.85
N ALA A 537 3.60 4.82 -19.08
CA ALA A 537 4.53 5.90 -19.38
C ALA A 537 5.99 5.43 -19.40
N ASN A 538 6.37 4.56 -18.45
CA ASN A 538 7.72 3.99 -18.40
C ASN A 538 8.00 2.99 -19.53
N ARG A 539 6.99 2.21 -19.95
CA ARG A 539 7.12 1.31 -21.11
C ARG A 539 7.49 2.11 -22.36
N ASP A 540 6.77 3.20 -22.58
CA ASP A 540 6.92 4.01 -23.80
C ASP A 540 8.24 4.82 -23.76
N ALA A 541 8.68 5.26 -22.58
CA ALA A 541 9.99 5.90 -22.40
C ALA A 541 11.16 4.92 -22.69
N ASN A 542 11.08 3.68 -22.20
CA ASN A 542 12.14 2.68 -22.35
C ASN A 542 12.26 2.08 -23.76
N LYS A 543 11.21 2.14 -24.58
CA LYS A 543 11.29 1.78 -26.01
C LYS A 543 12.18 2.74 -26.80
N SER A 544 12.25 4.01 -26.42
CA SER A 544 13.09 5.00 -27.12
C SER A 544 14.60 4.78 -26.93
N SER A 545 14.99 3.97 -25.93
CA SER A 545 16.38 3.69 -25.57
C SER A 545 16.88 2.28 -25.92
N SER A 546 16.03 1.39 -26.47
CA SER A 546 16.40 -0.01 -26.77
C SER A 546 16.01 -0.44 -28.20
N SER A 547 16.98 -0.42 -29.10
CA SER A 547 16.88 -0.97 -30.47
C SER A 547 17.19 -2.47 -30.49
N GLY A 548 16.37 -3.29 -29.82
CA GLY A 548 16.60 -4.74 -29.75
C GLY A 548 15.32 -5.54 -29.53
N ALA A 549 15.02 -6.43 -30.48
CA ALA A 549 13.88 -7.33 -30.47
C ALA A 549 13.91 -8.33 -29.29
N GLY A 550 12.79 -8.44 -28.59
CA GLY A 550 12.54 -9.48 -27.58
C GLY A 550 11.06 -9.46 -27.15
N SER A 551 10.31 -10.48 -27.57
CA SER A 551 8.88 -10.65 -27.32
C SER A 551 8.56 -10.98 -25.86
N ARG A 552 7.47 -10.39 -25.33
CA ARG A 552 6.68 -10.67 -24.10
C ARG A 552 6.59 -9.42 -23.24
N GLY A 553 5.53 -9.36 -22.41
CA GLY A 553 5.03 -8.16 -21.72
C GLY A 553 6.10 -7.30 -21.05
N TRP A 554 5.71 -6.10 -20.62
CA TRP A 554 6.61 -5.08 -20.04
C TRP A 554 7.57 -5.60 -18.93
N TRP A 555 7.31 -6.79 -18.40
CA TRP A 555 8.31 -7.60 -17.70
C TRP A 555 8.44 -9.05 -18.19
N THR A 556 9.69 -9.56 -18.27
CA THR A 556 9.98 -10.99 -18.39
C THR A 556 10.26 -11.56 -16.99
N PRO A 557 9.46 -12.50 -16.47
CA PRO A 557 9.73 -13.09 -15.16
C PRO A 557 11.10 -13.78 -15.13
N LEU A 558 11.92 -13.48 -14.11
CA LEU A 558 13.30 -13.99 -13.98
C LEU A 558 13.39 -15.44 -13.44
N LEU A 559 12.31 -15.99 -12.88
CA LEU A 559 12.28 -17.35 -12.35
C LEU A 559 11.81 -18.33 -13.43
N LEU A 560 12.56 -19.41 -13.65
CA LEU A 560 12.32 -20.48 -14.65
C LEU A 560 10.92 -21.14 -14.56
N THR A 561 10.14 -20.87 -13.51
CA THR A 561 8.74 -21.31 -13.35
C THR A 561 7.77 -20.64 -14.35
N ALA A 562 8.18 -19.53 -14.97
CA ALA A 562 7.42 -18.81 -15.99
C ALA A 562 7.11 -19.65 -17.24
N GLY A 563 7.96 -20.62 -17.59
CA GLY A 563 7.70 -21.52 -18.72
C GLY A 563 6.43 -22.34 -18.54
N VAL A 564 6.14 -22.80 -17.32
CA VAL A 564 4.97 -23.63 -17.01
C VAL A 564 3.71 -22.77 -16.83
N ALA A 565 3.82 -21.65 -16.11
CA ALA A 565 2.70 -20.72 -15.92
C ALA A 565 2.28 -20.05 -17.25
N SER A 566 3.24 -19.58 -18.06
CA SER A 566 2.99 -19.02 -19.38
C SER A 566 2.47 -20.06 -20.37
N ALA A 567 2.96 -21.32 -20.32
CA ALA A 567 2.41 -22.41 -21.12
C ALA A 567 0.94 -22.72 -20.78
N LYS A 568 0.55 -22.67 -19.50
CA LYS A 568 -0.85 -22.84 -19.08
C LYS A 568 -1.76 -21.79 -19.71
N TYR A 569 -1.39 -20.51 -19.63
CA TYR A 569 -2.17 -19.41 -20.23
C TYR A 569 -2.19 -19.49 -21.76
N PHE A 570 -1.05 -19.82 -22.37
CA PHE A 570 -0.95 -19.99 -23.82
C PHE A 570 -1.81 -21.16 -24.35
N LEU A 571 -1.79 -22.32 -23.68
CA LEU A 571 -2.64 -23.46 -24.05
C LEU A 571 -4.13 -23.16 -23.89
N ARG A 572 -4.53 -22.47 -22.80
CA ARG A 572 -5.91 -21.99 -22.64
C ARG A 572 -6.30 -21.02 -23.75
N HIS A 573 -5.43 -20.08 -24.11
CA HIS A 573 -5.68 -19.11 -25.18
C HIS A 573 -5.93 -19.81 -26.53
N ILE A 574 -5.11 -20.80 -26.90
CA ILE A 574 -5.29 -21.58 -28.14
C ILE A 574 -6.62 -22.34 -28.15
N SER A 575 -7.05 -22.89 -27.01
CA SER A 575 -8.30 -23.64 -26.92
C SER A 575 -9.57 -22.80 -27.08
N ARG A 576 -9.47 -21.46 -27.02
CA ARG A 576 -10.60 -20.51 -27.01
C ARG A 576 -10.87 -19.83 -28.36
N LYS A 577 -10.31 -20.32 -29.48
CA LYS A 577 -10.48 -19.73 -30.82
C LYS A 577 -11.96 -19.65 -31.28
N ASN A 578 -12.34 -18.54 -31.92
CA ASN A 578 -13.74 -18.17 -32.27
C ASN A 578 -14.33 -18.89 -33.50
N SER A 579 -14.35 -20.23 -33.48
CA SER A 579 -15.25 -20.99 -34.37
C SER A 579 -16.72 -20.71 -34.04
N VAL A 580 -17.67 -20.93 -34.96
CA VAL A 580 -19.11 -20.64 -34.75
C VAL A 580 -19.65 -21.18 -33.42
N THR A 581 -19.30 -22.42 -33.05
CA THR A 581 -19.74 -23.05 -31.81
C THR A 581 -19.07 -22.45 -30.57
N GLN A 582 -17.77 -22.11 -30.67
CA GLN A 582 -16.99 -21.57 -29.56
C GLN A 582 -17.30 -20.09 -29.30
N THR A 583 -17.57 -19.29 -30.34
CA THR A 583 -17.97 -17.89 -30.24
C THR A 583 -19.23 -17.76 -29.36
N ARG A 584 -20.22 -18.63 -29.57
CA ARG A 584 -21.43 -18.66 -28.73
C ARG A 584 -21.10 -18.92 -27.26
N GLN A 585 -20.23 -19.89 -26.97
CA GLN A 585 -19.83 -20.21 -25.59
C GLN A 585 -19.09 -19.04 -24.93
N ASN A 586 -18.12 -18.44 -25.62
CA ASN A 586 -17.35 -17.30 -25.13
C ASN A 586 -18.24 -16.10 -24.81
N ILE A 587 -19.21 -15.78 -25.67
CA ILE A 587 -20.15 -14.67 -25.48
C ILE A 587 -21.15 -14.98 -24.34
N SER A 588 -21.70 -16.20 -24.29
CA SER A 588 -22.63 -16.59 -23.21
C SER A 588 -22.01 -16.50 -21.82
N GLN A 589 -20.74 -16.89 -21.66
CA GLN A 589 -20.05 -16.85 -20.35
C GLN A 589 -19.96 -15.44 -19.76
N HIS A 590 -19.90 -14.40 -20.59
CA HIS A 590 -19.80 -13.01 -20.14
C HIS A 590 -21.18 -12.34 -20.04
N TYR A 591 -22.02 -12.47 -21.05
CA TYR A 591 -23.29 -11.73 -21.14
C TYR A 591 -24.48 -12.41 -20.44
N ASP A 592 -24.38 -13.71 -20.11
CA ASP A 592 -25.43 -14.43 -19.39
C ASP A 592 -25.19 -14.46 -17.86
N LEU A 593 -24.32 -13.59 -17.33
CA LEU A 593 -24.11 -13.43 -15.87
C LEU A 593 -25.42 -13.04 -15.15
N SER A 594 -26.04 -11.94 -15.58
CA SER A 594 -27.41 -11.51 -15.22
C SER A 594 -27.69 -10.11 -15.78
N ASN A 595 -28.89 -9.88 -16.33
CA ASN A 595 -29.32 -8.52 -16.71
C ASN A 595 -29.44 -7.57 -15.50
N GLU A 596 -29.79 -8.11 -14.34
CA GLU A 596 -29.87 -7.33 -13.09
C GLU A 596 -28.49 -6.83 -12.69
N PHE A 597 -27.46 -7.68 -12.80
CA PHE A 597 -26.08 -7.29 -12.55
C PHE A 597 -25.61 -6.15 -13.46
N PHE A 598 -25.81 -6.25 -14.78
CA PHE A 598 -25.43 -5.20 -15.72
C PHE A 598 -26.17 -3.87 -15.44
N SER A 599 -27.43 -3.93 -15.01
CA SER A 599 -28.22 -2.74 -14.70
C SER A 599 -27.72 -1.93 -13.50
N LEU A 600 -26.89 -2.53 -12.63
CA LEU A 600 -26.32 -1.85 -11.45
C LEU A 600 -25.21 -0.86 -11.81
N PHE A 601 -24.64 -0.92 -13.02
CA PHE A 601 -23.58 -0.01 -13.43
C PHE A 601 -23.77 0.66 -14.80
N LEU A 602 -24.55 0.06 -15.70
CA LEU A 602 -24.94 0.67 -16.96
C LEU A 602 -26.02 1.75 -16.75
N ASP A 603 -26.24 2.57 -17.78
CA ASP A 603 -27.37 3.48 -17.82
C ASP A 603 -28.68 2.73 -18.14
N PRO A 604 -29.87 3.37 -18.02
CA PRO A 604 -31.16 2.71 -18.27
C PRO A 604 -31.32 2.09 -19.67
N SER A 605 -30.53 2.51 -20.66
CA SER A 605 -30.52 1.91 -21.99
C SER A 605 -29.84 0.53 -22.04
N MET A 606 -29.16 0.11 -20.97
CA MET A 606 -28.34 -1.11 -20.92
C MET A 606 -27.24 -1.14 -21.99
N THR A 607 -26.70 0.03 -22.36
CA THR A 607 -25.69 0.11 -23.42
C THR A 607 -24.30 -0.14 -22.86
N TYR A 608 -23.78 -1.35 -23.09
CA TYR A 608 -22.43 -1.73 -22.69
C TYR A 608 -21.42 -1.49 -23.83
N SER A 609 -21.23 -0.22 -24.18
CA SER A 609 -20.34 0.28 -25.24
C SER A 609 -19.97 1.75 -24.95
N CYS A 610 -18.94 2.28 -25.60
CA CYS A 610 -18.52 3.68 -25.46
C CYS A 610 -19.69 4.67 -25.65
N ALA A 611 -19.84 5.61 -24.70
CA ALA A 611 -20.71 6.78 -24.86
C ALA A 611 -19.98 7.92 -25.61
N ILE A 612 -20.68 8.99 -25.99
CA ILE A 612 -20.07 10.20 -26.58
C ILE A 612 -20.50 11.41 -25.75
N PHE A 613 -19.55 12.04 -25.06
CA PHE A 613 -19.79 13.15 -24.14
C PHE A 613 -19.62 14.50 -24.84
N LYS A 614 -20.52 15.45 -24.55
CA LYS A 614 -20.37 16.85 -24.96
C LYS A 614 -19.55 17.65 -23.94
N THR A 615 -19.71 17.34 -22.66
CA THR A 615 -19.03 17.97 -21.53
C THR A 615 -18.66 16.93 -20.48
N GLU A 616 -17.68 17.23 -19.62
CA GLU A 616 -17.19 16.28 -18.61
C GLU A 616 -18.24 15.88 -17.56
N ASP A 617 -19.22 16.74 -17.27
CA ASP A 617 -20.26 16.51 -16.24
C ASP A 617 -21.56 15.91 -16.81
N GLU A 618 -21.61 15.59 -18.10
CA GLU A 618 -22.81 15.04 -18.73
C GLU A 618 -23.15 13.63 -18.18
N SER A 619 -24.44 13.32 -18.06
CA SER A 619 -24.89 12.01 -17.57
C SER A 619 -24.55 10.91 -18.57
N LEU A 620 -24.32 9.69 -18.07
CA LEU A 620 -24.03 8.53 -18.92
C LEU A 620 -25.16 8.27 -19.93
N GLU A 621 -26.42 8.39 -19.49
CA GLU A 621 -27.61 8.21 -20.33
C GLU A 621 -27.64 9.20 -21.50
N ALA A 622 -27.42 10.49 -21.24
CA ALA A 622 -27.42 11.51 -22.29
C ALA A 622 -26.29 11.28 -23.31
N ALA A 623 -25.11 10.89 -22.83
CA ALA A 623 -23.96 10.58 -23.68
C ALA A 623 -24.17 9.29 -24.50
N GLN A 624 -24.89 8.29 -23.97
CA GLN A 624 -25.24 7.07 -24.71
C GLN A 624 -26.29 7.35 -25.78
N LEU A 625 -27.34 8.11 -25.45
CA LEU A 625 -28.35 8.54 -26.42
C LEU A 625 -27.70 9.34 -27.55
N ARG A 626 -26.77 10.25 -27.23
CA ARG A 626 -25.99 10.99 -28.22
C ARG A 626 -25.23 10.08 -29.17
N LYS A 627 -24.53 9.08 -28.63
CA LYS A 627 -23.81 8.08 -29.42
C LYS A 627 -24.74 7.34 -30.38
N VAL A 628 -25.91 6.93 -29.90
CA VAL A 628 -26.94 6.27 -30.71
C VAL A 628 -27.43 7.19 -31.85
N CYS A 629 -27.77 8.44 -31.57
CA CYS A 629 -28.18 9.39 -32.61
C CYS A 629 -27.08 9.60 -33.66
N LEU A 630 -25.81 9.76 -33.25
CA LEU A 630 -24.70 9.93 -34.17
C LEU A 630 -24.49 8.72 -35.09
N LEU A 631 -24.70 7.50 -34.59
CA LEU A 631 -24.66 6.29 -35.43
C LEU A 631 -25.79 6.28 -36.46
N ILE A 632 -27.00 6.69 -36.07
CA ILE A 632 -28.16 6.79 -36.98
C ILE A 632 -27.90 7.85 -38.06
N ASP A 633 -27.35 9.00 -37.67
CA ASP A 633 -27.00 10.10 -38.59
C ASP A 633 -25.91 9.66 -39.58
N LYS A 634 -24.84 9.01 -39.10
CA LYS A 634 -23.77 8.47 -39.95
C LYS A 634 -24.28 7.38 -40.90
N ALA A 635 -25.26 6.60 -40.46
CA ALA A 635 -25.91 5.61 -41.30
C ALA A 635 -26.91 6.22 -42.29
N LYS A 636 -27.29 7.51 -42.18
CA LYS A 636 -28.30 8.15 -43.06
C LYS A 636 -29.55 7.27 -43.25
N VAL A 637 -30.16 6.85 -42.14
CA VAL A 637 -31.33 5.97 -42.14
C VAL A 637 -32.57 6.77 -42.54
N GLU A 638 -33.44 6.16 -43.36
CA GLU A 638 -34.68 6.75 -43.86
C GLU A 638 -35.83 5.76 -43.63
N ARG A 639 -37.08 6.23 -43.77
CA ARG A 639 -38.27 5.48 -43.37
C ARG A 639 -38.49 4.19 -44.17
N ASP A 640 -38.07 4.13 -45.43
CA ASP A 640 -38.25 2.98 -46.31
C ASP A 640 -37.09 1.97 -46.23
N HIS A 641 -35.98 2.34 -45.59
CA HIS A 641 -34.82 1.46 -45.41
C HIS A 641 -35.12 0.26 -44.51
N HIS A 642 -34.39 -0.83 -44.75
CA HIS A 642 -34.27 -1.95 -43.84
C HIS A 642 -32.85 -2.03 -43.27
N VAL A 643 -32.73 -1.81 -41.95
CA VAL A 643 -31.47 -1.81 -41.20
C VAL A 643 -31.18 -3.18 -40.61
N LEU A 644 -29.93 -3.65 -40.74
CA LEU A 644 -29.37 -4.79 -40.01
C LEU A 644 -28.42 -4.28 -38.93
N GLU A 645 -28.63 -4.70 -37.68
CA GLU A 645 -27.64 -4.54 -36.62
C GLU A 645 -26.97 -5.88 -36.29
N ILE A 646 -25.65 -5.92 -36.44
CA ILE A 646 -24.85 -7.09 -36.10
C ILE A 646 -24.31 -6.94 -34.67
N GLY A 647 -24.86 -7.72 -33.74
CA GLY A 647 -24.58 -7.59 -32.31
C GLY A 647 -25.51 -6.59 -31.63
N CYS A 648 -26.82 -6.80 -31.70
CA CYS A 648 -27.83 -5.82 -31.28
C CYS A 648 -27.96 -5.57 -29.77
N GLY A 649 -27.14 -6.25 -28.95
CA GLY A 649 -27.16 -6.15 -27.49
C GLY A 649 -28.57 -6.25 -26.90
N TRP A 650 -28.90 -5.32 -26.00
CA TRP A 650 -30.19 -5.21 -25.33
C TRP A 650 -31.26 -4.43 -26.14
N GLY A 651 -30.98 -4.12 -27.42
CA GLY A 651 -31.94 -3.50 -28.34
C GLY A 651 -32.10 -1.98 -28.21
N SER A 652 -31.17 -1.28 -27.55
CA SER A 652 -31.25 0.18 -27.35
C SER A 652 -31.21 0.96 -28.67
N LEU A 653 -30.29 0.60 -29.58
CA LEU A 653 -30.22 1.19 -30.91
C LEU A 653 -31.48 0.88 -31.73
N ALA A 654 -31.97 -0.36 -31.71
CA ALA A 654 -33.20 -0.78 -32.40
C ALA A 654 -34.40 0.13 -32.05
N VAL A 655 -34.66 0.30 -30.75
CA VAL A 655 -35.82 1.07 -30.27
C VAL A 655 -35.68 2.55 -30.66
N GLN A 656 -34.51 3.15 -30.46
CA GLN A 656 -34.32 4.58 -30.77
C GLN A 656 -34.35 4.86 -32.27
N LEU A 657 -33.69 4.03 -33.07
CA LEU A 657 -33.60 4.18 -34.52
C LEU A 657 -34.98 4.08 -35.17
N VAL A 658 -35.78 3.08 -34.80
CA VAL A 658 -37.15 2.94 -35.35
C VAL A 658 -38.08 4.04 -34.84
N LYS A 659 -37.95 4.49 -33.58
CA LYS A 659 -38.72 5.66 -33.10
C LYS A 659 -38.44 6.93 -33.90
N GLN A 660 -37.18 7.15 -34.29
CA GLN A 660 -36.78 8.35 -35.02
C GLN A 660 -37.14 8.30 -36.51
N THR A 661 -37.08 7.12 -37.14
CA THR A 661 -37.15 7.00 -38.62
C THR A 661 -38.40 6.27 -39.11
N GLY A 662 -38.98 5.39 -38.31
CA GLY A 662 -40.06 4.49 -38.71
C GLY A 662 -39.65 3.37 -39.68
N CYS A 663 -38.34 3.15 -39.85
CA CYS A 663 -37.81 2.14 -40.78
C CYS A 663 -38.06 0.70 -40.33
N LYS A 664 -37.70 -0.27 -41.17
CA LYS A 664 -37.63 -1.68 -40.77
C LYS A 664 -36.28 -1.98 -40.15
N TYR A 665 -36.26 -2.87 -39.17
CA TYR A 665 -35.03 -3.22 -38.46
C TYR A 665 -34.95 -4.74 -38.18
N THR A 666 -33.74 -5.29 -38.34
CA THR A 666 -33.38 -6.64 -37.90
C THR A 666 -32.11 -6.60 -37.06
N GLY A 667 -32.18 -7.08 -35.83
CA GLY A 667 -31.01 -7.21 -34.95
C GLY A 667 -30.61 -8.67 -34.76
N VAL A 668 -29.31 -8.96 -34.72
CA VAL A 668 -28.83 -10.31 -34.40
C VAL A 668 -27.99 -10.32 -33.12
N THR A 669 -28.16 -11.34 -32.29
CA THR A 669 -27.35 -11.58 -31.08
C THR A 669 -27.12 -13.07 -30.87
N LEU A 670 -26.09 -13.40 -30.10
CA LEU A 670 -25.79 -14.75 -29.63
C LEU A 670 -26.20 -14.99 -28.17
N SER A 671 -26.53 -13.94 -27.41
CA SER A 671 -26.99 -14.07 -26.02
C SER A 671 -28.52 -14.20 -25.95
N VAL A 672 -28.95 -15.25 -25.26
CA VAL A 672 -30.38 -15.51 -25.00
C VAL A 672 -30.96 -14.44 -24.09
N GLU A 673 -30.20 -14.00 -23.08
CA GLU A 673 -30.67 -13.03 -22.09
C GLU A 673 -30.77 -11.61 -22.67
N GLN A 674 -29.85 -11.23 -23.55
CA GLN A 674 -29.95 -9.99 -24.33
C GLN A 674 -31.18 -10.00 -25.24
N LEU A 675 -31.40 -11.09 -25.97
CA LEU A 675 -32.55 -11.23 -26.86
C LEU A 675 -33.88 -11.10 -26.12
N LYS A 676 -34.04 -11.80 -24.99
CA LYS A 676 -35.24 -11.71 -24.14
C LYS A 676 -35.48 -10.28 -23.65
N TYR A 677 -34.42 -9.58 -23.23
CA TYR A 677 -34.51 -8.20 -22.78
C TYR A 677 -34.93 -7.27 -23.93
N ALA A 678 -34.27 -7.39 -25.09
CA ALA A 678 -34.54 -6.58 -26.27
C ALA A 678 -35.98 -6.74 -26.77
N GLN A 679 -36.47 -7.99 -26.86
CA GLN A 679 -37.85 -8.29 -27.24
C GLN A 679 -38.86 -7.66 -26.28
N ARG A 680 -38.61 -7.75 -24.96
CA ARG A 680 -39.45 -7.10 -23.96
C ARG A 680 -39.47 -5.58 -24.15
N LYS A 681 -38.33 -4.94 -24.38
CA LYS A 681 -38.24 -3.48 -24.60
C LYS A 681 -38.94 -3.02 -25.88
N VAL A 682 -38.85 -3.80 -26.95
CA VAL A 682 -39.58 -3.54 -28.20
C VAL A 682 -41.09 -3.64 -27.99
N LYS A 683 -41.54 -4.66 -27.26
CA LYS A 683 -42.96 -4.82 -26.90
C LYS A 683 -43.47 -3.68 -26.02
N GLU A 684 -42.71 -3.30 -24.99
CA GLU A 684 -43.02 -2.13 -24.14
C GLU A 684 -43.11 -0.83 -24.95
N ALA A 685 -42.32 -0.71 -26.03
CA ALA A 685 -42.35 0.45 -26.92
C ALA A 685 -43.41 0.39 -28.03
N GLY A 686 -44.10 -0.74 -28.22
CA GLY A 686 -45.10 -0.94 -29.27
C GLY A 686 -44.52 -0.97 -30.69
N LEU A 687 -43.30 -1.50 -30.87
CA LEU A 687 -42.57 -1.47 -32.15
C LEU A 687 -42.38 -2.86 -32.80
N GLU A 688 -43.16 -3.85 -32.36
CA GLU A 688 -43.02 -5.26 -32.81
C GLU A 688 -43.24 -5.43 -34.33
N ASP A 689 -44.02 -4.55 -34.96
CA ASP A 689 -44.27 -4.59 -36.41
C ASP A 689 -43.08 -4.11 -37.27
N HIS A 690 -42.14 -3.39 -36.66
CA HIS A 690 -41.00 -2.78 -37.35
C HIS A 690 -39.66 -3.41 -36.96
N ILE A 691 -39.57 -4.04 -35.79
CA ILE A 691 -38.33 -4.60 -35.24
C ILE A 691 -38.41 -6.12 -35.14
N SER A 692 -37.46 -6.79 -35.78
CA SER A 692 -37.26 -8.24 -35.68
C SER A 692 -35.90 -8.56 -35.05
N PHE A 693 -35.81 -9.64 -34.28
CA PHE A 693 -34.54 -10.11 -33.72
C PHE A 693 -34.29 -11.58 -34.05
N MET A 694 -33.02 -11.95 -34.23
CA MET A 694 -32.60 -13.32 -34.51
C MET A 694 -31.52 -13.78 -33.52
N LEU A 695 -31.70 -14.99 -32.96
CA LEU A 695 -30.68 -15.66 -32.16
C LEU A 695 -29.77 -16.50 -33.07
N CYS A 696 -28.82 -15.86 -33.75
CA CYS A 696 -27.90 -16.56 -34.64
C CYS A 696 -26.54 -15.87 -34.73
N ASP A 697 -25.56 -16.61 -35.23
CA ASP A 697 -24.29 -16.02 -35.63
C ASP A 697 -24.49 -15.19 -36.91
N TYR A 698 -23.75 -14.08 -37.06
CA TYR A 698 -23.89 -13.22 -38.24
C TYR A 698 -23.56 -13.97 -39.55
N ARG A 699 -22.70 -15.00 -39.48
CA ARG A 699 -22.35 -15.88 -40.60
C ARG A 699 -23.51 -16.76 -41.07
N GLN A 700 -24.60 -16.82 -40.30
CA GLN A 700 -25.78 -17.64 -40.57
C GLN A 700 -26.97 -16.79 -41.07
N ILE A 701 -26.79 -15.48 -41.23
CA ILE A 701 -27.85 -14.61 -41.77
C ILE A 701 -28.11 -14.98 -43.24
N PRO A 702 -29.37 -15.21 -43.64
CA PRO A 702 -29.68 -15.60 -45.02
C PRO A 702 -29.26 -14.53 -46.04
N THR A 703 -28.40 -14.91 -46.99
CA THR A 703 -27.80 -14.00 -48.00
C THR A 703 -28.74 -13.55 -49.12
N HIS A 704 -29.91 -14.18 -49.24
CA HIS A 704 -30.95 -13.76 -50.20
C HIS A 704 -31.63 -12.46 -49.79
N ARG A 705 -31.48 -12.02 -48.53
CA ARG A 705 -32.02 -10.76 -48.03
C ARG A 705 -30.93 -9.69 -48.06
N LYS A 706 -31.23 -8.54 -48.66
CA LYS A 706 -30.35 -7.37 -48.68
C LYS A 706 -30.86 -6.31 -47.70
N TYR A 707 -29.93 -5.58 -47.11
CA TYR A 707 -30.19 -4.52 -46.16
C TYR A 707 -29.63 -3.20 -46.67
N ASP A 708 -30.41 -2.14 -46.56
CA ASP A 708 -30.00 -0.81 -47.01
C ASP A 708 -28.94 -0.22 -46.10
N ARG A 709 -28.95 -0.58 -44.82
CA ARG A 709 -27.99 -0.14 -43.82
C ARG A 709 -27.54 -1.30 -42.96
N ILE A 710 -26.24 -1.36 -42.67
CA ILE A 710 -25.68 -2.27 -41.67
C ILE A 710 -25.04 -1.41 -40.59
N ILE A 711 -25.30 -1.73 -39.32
CA ILE A 711 -24.62 -1.12 -38.17
C ILE A 711 -24.04 -2.24 -37.31
N SER A 712 -22.78 -2.09 -36.88
CA SER A 712 -22.13 -3.04 -35.98
C SER A 712 -21.32 -2.27 -34.95
N CYS A 713 -21.69 -2.38 -33.68
CA CYS A 713 -21.03 -1.64 -32.59
C CYS A 713 -20.27 -2.58 -31.66
N GLU A 714 -18.95 -2.44 -31.63
CA GLU A 714 -18.03 -3.14 -30.71
C GLU A 714 -18.25 -4.68 -30.70
N MET A 715 -18.60 -5.22 -31.88
CA MET A 715 -18.83 -6.65 -32.10
C MET A 715 -17.57 -7.35 -32.65
N ILE A 716 -16.81 -6.65 -33.50
CA ILE A 716 -15.69 -7.25 -34.26
C ILE A 716 -14.54 -7.72 -33.35
N GLU A 717 -14.45 -7.17 -32.15
CA GLU A 717 -13.55 -7.58 -31.07
C GLU A 717 -13.81 -9.04 -30.64
N GLY A 718 -15.03 -9.54 -30.79
CA GLY A 718 -15.44 -10.93 -30.53
C GLY A 718 -15.29 -11.88 -31.73
N VAL A 719 -14.95 -11.36 -32.92
CA VAL A 719 -14.80 -12.17 -34.14
C VAL A 719 -13.47 -12.93 -34.14
N GLY A 720 -12.40 -12.30 -33.66
CA GLY A 720 -11.05 -12.88 -33.69
C GLY A 720 -10.31 -12.60 -35.01
N HIS A 721 -8.98 -12.52 -34.93
CA HIS A 721 -8.11 -12.12 -36.04
C HIS A 721 -8.35 -12.92 -37.33
N GLU A 722 -8.51 -14.24 -37.20
CA GLU A 722 -8.64 -15.17 -38.32
C GLU A 722 -9.93 -14.99 -39.14
N TYR A 723 -10.96 -14.37 -38.57
CA TYR A 723 -12.30 -14.30 -39.18
C TYR A 723 -12.74 -12.87 -39.55
N MET A 724 -11.87 -11.87 -39.43
CA MET A 724 -12.21 -10.49 -39.78
C MET A 724 -12.48 -10.33 -41.29
N ASP A 725 -11.80 -11.11 -42.15
CA ASP A 725 -12.04 -11.11 -43.59
C ASP A 725 -13.44 -11.68 -43.89
N ASP A 726 -13.78 -12.81 -43.27
CA ASP A 726 -15.12 -13.41 -43.36
C ASP A 726 -16.22 -12.45 -42.87
N PHE A 727 -15.94 -11.66 -41.82
CA PHE A 727 -16.87 -10.63 -41.34
C PHE A 727 -17.18 -9.58 -42.42
N PHE A 728 -16.15 -9.02 -43.07
CA PHE A 728 -16.35 -8.07 -44.16
C PHE A 728 -17.00 -8.71 -45.39
N GLY A 729 -16.67 -9.96 -45.71
CA GLY A 729 -17.34 -10.73 -46.77
C GLY A 729 -18.83 -10.95 -46.50
N CYS A 730 -19.21 -11.20 -45.23
CA CYS A 730 -20.61 -11.29 -44.83
C CYS A 730 -21.32 -9.94 -45.00
N CYS A 731 -20.74 -8.84 -44.50
CA CYS A 731 -21.31 -7.49 -44.66
C CYS A 731 -21.49 -7.12 -46.14
N GLU A 732 -20.48 -7.38 -46.98
CA GLU A 732 -20.53 -7.20 -48.44
C GLU A 732 -21.68 -8.00 -49.06
N SER A 733 -21.88 -9.24 -48.63
CA SER A 733 -22.94 -10.10 -49.16
C SER A 733 -24.34 -9.68 -48.72
N LEU A 734 -24.49 -8.98 -47.59
CA LEU A 734 -25.77 -8.59 -47.02
C LEU A 734 -26.16 -7.14 -47.39
N LEU A 735 -25.19 -6.31 -47.74
CA LEU A 735 -25.43 -4.90 -48.06
C LEU A 735 -26.04 -4.72 -49.45
N ALA A 736 -27.10 -3.91 -49.54
CA ALA A 736 -27.71 -3.48 -50.79
C ALA A 736 -26.71 -2.70 -51.67
N GLN A 737 -27.08 -2.45 -52.94
CA GLN A 737 -26.19 -1.79 -53.91
C GLN A 737 -25.83 -0.35 -53.49
N ASP A 738 -26.81 0.43 -53.01
CA ASP A 738 -26.59 1.80 -52.54
C ASP A 738 -26.41 1.89 -51.01
N GLY A 739 -26.15 0.75 -50.37
CA GLY A 739 -26.19 0.65 -48.92
C GLY A 739 -24.98 1.28 -48.22
N LEU A 740 -25.17 1.62 -46.94
CA LEU A 740 -24.10 2.09 -46.04
C LEU A 740 -23.86 1.10 -44.92
N PHE A 741 -22.60 0.90 -44.56
CA PHE A 741 -22.18 0.10 -43.42
C PHE A 741 -21.45 0.97 -42.40
N VAL A 742 -21.94 1.04 -41.17
CA VAL A 742 -21.30 1.74 -40.06
C VAL A 742 -20.71 0.72 -39.08
N LEU A 743 -19.39 0.79 -38.87
CA LEU A 743 -18.66 -0.06 -37.92
C LEU A 743 -18.08 0.79 -36.81
N GLN A 744 -18.39 0.47 -35.56
CA GLN A 744 -17.69 0.96 -34.38
C GLN A 744 -16.84 -0.17 -33.77
N PHE A 745 -15.58 0.10 -33.41
CA PHE A 745 -14.71 -0.90 -32.79
C PHE A 745 -13.57 -0.29 -31.97
N ILE A 746 -13.25 -0.94 -30.85
CA ILE A 746 -12.06 -0.68 -30.05
C ILE A 746 -10.83 -1.16 -30.81
N SER A 747 -9.81 -0.32 -30.84
CA SER A 747 -8.57 -0.59 -31.56
C SER A 747 -7.34 -0.57 -30.66
N ILE A 748 -6.35 -1.37 -31.02
CA ILE A 748 -4.98 -1.24 -30.51
C ILE A 748 -4.06 -0.64 -31.60
N PRO A 749 -3.05 0.18 -31.23
CA PRO A 749 -2.07 0.68 -32.19
C PRO A 749 -1.39 -0.45 -32.97
N GLU A 750 -1.13 -0.21 -34.26
CA GLU A 750 -0.58 -1.21 -35.19
C GLU A 750 0.72 -1.83 -34.67
N GLU A 751 1.63 -1.01 -34.15
CA GLU A 751 2.91 -1.44 -33.58
C GLU A 751 2.79 -2.47 -32.43
N ARG A 752 1.61 -2.57 -31.80
CA ARG A 752 1.33 -3.48 -30.69
C ARG A 752 0.44 -4.66 -31.09
N TYR A 753 -0.12 -4.64 -32.29
CA TYR A 753 -1.15 -5.57 -32.69
C TYR A 753 -0.65 -7.02 -32.75
N GLU A 754 0.50 -7.27 -33.39
CA GLU A 754 1.06 -8.62 -33.50
C GLU A 754 1.45 -9.22 -32.15
N GLU A 755 1.99 -8.41 -31.24
CA GLU A 755 2.31 -8.85 -29.87
C GLU A 755 1.02 -9.19 -29.10
N TYR A 756 0.06 -8.25 -29.08
CA TYR A 756 -1.23 -8.42 -28.41
C TYR A 756 -1.98 -9.65 -28.92
N ARG A 757 -1.94 -9.92 -30.22
CA ARG A 757 -2.57 -11.11 -30.82
C ARG A 757 -1.99 -12.41 -30.28
N ARG A 758 -0.68 -12.47 -30.04
CA ARG A 758 0.04 -13.69 -29.65
C ARG A 758 0.14 -13.90 -28.13
N SER A 759 -0.22 -12.90 -27.33
CA SER A 759 -0.20 -12.97 -25.87
C SER A 759 -1.60 -13.19 -25.26
N SER A 760 -1.62 -13.76 -24.05
CA SER A 760 -2.80 -13.73 -23.19
C SER A 760 -2.59 -12.66 -22.12
N ASP A 761 -3.57 -11.77 -21.95
CA ASP A 761 -3.56 -10.69 -20.96
C ASP A 761 -4.72 -10.85 -19.98
N PHE A 762 -4.81 -9.94 -19.01
CA PHE A 762 -5.89 -9.93 -18.02
C PHE A 762 -7.29 -9.97 -18.69
N ILE A 763 -7.49 -9.22 -19.78
CA ILE A 763 -8.79 -9.15 -20.45
C ILE A 763 -9.18 -10.50 -21.02
N LYS A 764 -8.29 -11.17 -21.75
CA LYS A 764 -8.56 -12.49 -22.35
C LYS A 764 -8.72 -13.60 -21.32
N GLU A 765 -8.10 -13.48 -20.15
CA GLU A 765 -8.20 -14.51 -19.10
C GLU A 765 -9.42 -14.36 -18.20
N TYR A 766 -9.80 -13.13 -17.84
CA TYR A 766 -10.80 -12.87 -16.80
C TYR A 766 -12.11 -12.27 -17.32
N ILE A 767 -12.10 -11.52 -18.44
CA ILE A 767 -13.26 -10.72 -18.86
C ILE A 767 -13.83 -11.19 -20.21
N PHE A 768 -13.01 -11.18 -21.27
CA PHE A 768 -13.42 -11.52 -22.64
C PHE A 768 -12.57 -12.66 -23.22
N PRO A 769 -12.82 -13.92 -22.83
CA PRO A 769 -12.16 -15.08 -23.45
C PRO A 769 -12.34 -15.11 -24.97
N GLY A 770 -11.23 -15.24 -25.70
CA GLY A 770 -11.25 -15.25 -27.17
C GLY A 770 -11.35 -13.86 -27.83
N GLY A 771 -11.45 -12.78 -27.05
CA GLY A 771 -11.44 -11.41 -27.58
C GLY A 771 -10.13 -11.06 -28.30
N CYS A 772 -10.25 -10.27 -29.37
CA CYS A 772 -9.12 -9.77 -30.14
C CYS A 772 -9.42 -8.34 -30.63
N LEU A 773 -8.83 -7.34 -29.97
CA LEU A 773 -8.84 -5.97 -30.45
C LEU A 773 -8.08 -5.87 -31.78
N PRO A 774 -8.72 -5.43 -32.88
CA PRO A 774 -8.03 -5.18 -34.14
C PRO A 774 -7.17 -3.92 -34.07
N SER A 775 -6.26 -3.77 -35.04
CA SER A 775 -5.71 -2.46 -35.40
C SER A 775 -6.50 -1.85 -36.55
N LEU A 776 -6.39 -0.53 -36.74
CA LEU A 776 -7.00 0.13 -37.89
C LEU A 776 -6.47 -0.45 -39.22
N ALA A 777 -5.18 -0.76 -39.32
CA ALA A 777 -4.61 -1.35 -40.52
C ALA A 777 -5.14 -2.78 -40.79
N ARG A 778 -5.36 -3.58 -39.73
CA ARG A 778 -6.00 -4.89 -39.90
C ARG A 778 -7.42 -4.76 -40.43
N ILE A 779 -8.21 -3.81 -39.91
CA ILE A 779 -9.58 -3.57 -40.37
C ILE A 779 -9.61 -3.15 -41.85
N THR A 780 -8.79 -2.19 -42.24
CA THR A 780 -8.76 -1.74 -43.64
C THR A 780 -8.25 -2.82 -44.58
N SER A 781 -7.30 -3.65 -44.14
CA SER A 781 -6.84 -4.83 -44.89
C SER A 781 -7.90 -5.92 -45.02
N ALA A 782 -8.69 -6.18 -43.96
CA ALA A 782 -9.78 -7.15 -44.00
C ALA A 782 -10.86 -6.72 -45.00
N MET A 783 -11.24 -5.44 -44.91
CA MET A 783 -12.20 -4.80 -45.79
C MET A 783 -11.77 -4.90 -47.25
N SER A 784 -10.54 -4.49 -47.57
CA SER A 784 -10.06 -4.48 -48.96
C SER A 784 -9.88 -5.88 -49.55
N THR A 785 -9.60 -6.89 -48.72
CA THR A 785 -9.43 -8.27 -49.16
C THR A 785 -10.77 -8.94 -49.46
N ALA A 786 -11.79 -8.71 -48.63
CA ALA A 786 -13.03 -9.47 -48.65
C ALA A 786 -14.25 -8.72 -49.20
N SER A 787 -14.11 -7.43 -49.54
CA SER A 787 -15.24 -6.61 -50.00
C SER A 787 -14.81 -5.58 -51.05
N ARG A 788 -15.80 -4.95 -51.68
CA ARG A 788 -15.57 -3.80 -52.57
C ARG A 788 -15.71 -2.47 -51.84
N LEU A 789 -15.88 -2.48 -50.52
CA LEU A 789 -16.24 -1.29 -49.75
C LEU A 789 -15.14 -0.22 -49.76
N CYS A 790 -15.57 1.04 -49.83
CA CYS A 790 -14.76 2.25 -49.68
C CYS A 790 -15.07 2.92 -48.34
N ILE A 791 -14.08 3.61 -47.76
CA ILE A 791 -14.27 4.40 -46.54
C ILE A 791 -14.76 5.80 -46.92
N GLU A 792 -15.93 6.17 -46.44
CA GLU A 792 -16.53 7.50 -46.66
C GLU A 792 -16.25 8.45 -45.49
N HIS A 793 -16.13 7.90 -44.28
CA HIS A 793 -15.90 8.68 -43.08
C HIS A 793 -15.18 7.82 -42.03
N LEU A 794 -14.25 8.43 -41.30
CA LEU A 794 -13.55 7.80 -40.17
C LEU A 794 -13.36 8.81 -39.04
N GLU A 795 -13.69 8.40 -37.82
CA GLU A 795 -13.49 9.20 -36.61
C GLU A 795 -13.00 8.34 -35.45
N ASN A 796 -12.07 8.88 -34.64
CA ASN A 796 -11.61 8.24 -33.41
C ASN A 796 -12.33 8.86 -32.20
N ILE A 797 -13.20 8.10 -31.57
CA ILE A 797 -13.97 8.47 -30.37
C ILE A 797 -13.37 7.92 -29.07
N GLY A 798 -12.20 7.28 -29.11
CA GLY A 798 -11.62 6.54 -27.97
C GLY A 798 -11.41 7.35 -26.69
N TYR A 799 -11.25 8.67 -26.81
CA TYR A 799 -11.13 9.55 -25.64
C TYR A 799 -12.42 9.64 -24.80
N HIS A 800 -13.58 9.31 -25.37
CA HIS A 800 -14.86 9.21 -24.64
C HIS A 800 -15.01 7.90 -23.85
N TYR A 801 -14.17 6.90 -24.13
CA TYR A 801 -14.27 5.62 -23.44
C TYR A 801 -13.74 5.72 -22.00
N TYR A 802 -12.72 6.56 -21.75
CA TYR A 802 -12.25 6.82 -20.39
C TYR A 802 -13.38 7.31 -19.45
N PRO A 803 -14.10 8.41 -19.74
CA PRO A 803 -15.19 8.85 -18.88
C PRO A 803 -16.36 7.85 -18.82
N THR A 804 -16.56 7.03 -19.86
CA THR A 804 -17.54 5.93 -19.85
C THR A 804 -17.19 4.89 -18.78
N LEU A 805 -15.96 4.37 -18.81
CA LEU A 805 -15.48 3.33 -17.88
C LEU A 805 -15.42 3.80 -16.43
N ILE A 806 -15.05 5.08 -16.21
CA ILE A 806 -15.03 5.66 -14.87
C ILE A 806 -16.45 5.75 -14.29
N ARG A 807 -17.45 6.14 -15.09
CA ARG A 807 -18.86 6.15 -14.66
C ARG A 807 -19.38 4.74 -14.39
N TRP A 808 -19.06 3.76 -15.22
CA TRP A 808 -19.38 2.36 -14.94
C TRP A 808 -18.76 1.89 -13.63
N ARG A 809 -17.48 2.17 -13.41
CA ARG A 809 -16.80 1.83 -12.15
C ARG A 809 -17.45 2.52 -10.96
N ASP A 810 -17.75 3.81 -11.06
CA ASP A 810 -18.32 4.57 -9.95
C ASP A 810 -19.74 4.08 -9.61
N ASN A 811 -20.58 3.80 -10.62
CA ASN A 811 -21.89 3.17 -10.42
C ASN A 811 -21.76 1.76 -9.82
N PHE A 812 -20.82 0.95 -10.32
CA PHE A 812 -20.56 -0.40 -9.84
C PHE A 812 -20.15 -0.41 -8.36
N MET A 813 -19.23 0.48 -7.98
CA MET A 813 -18.76 0.58 -6.59
C MET A 813 -19.83 1.17 -5.67
N ALA A 814 -20.66 2.10 -6.16
CA ALA A 814 -21.80 2.63 -5.42
C ALA A 814 -22.88 1.56 -5.14
N ASN A 815 -22.99 0.56 -6.02
CA ASN A 815 -23.94 -0.55 -5.89
C ASN A 815 -23.28 -1.85 -5.40
N LYS A 816 -22.10 -1.78 -4.79
CA LYS A 816 -21.34 -2.95 -4.33
C LYS A 816 -22.18 -3.91 -3.48
N ASP A 817 -22.92 -3.39 -2.50
CA ASP A 817 -23.73 -4.22 -1.59
C ASP A 817 -24.87 -4.95 -2.32
N ALA A 818 -25.47 -4.32 -3.33
CA ALA A 818 -26.48 -4.95 -4.18
C ALA A 818 -25.85 -6.07 -5.03
N ILE A 819 -24.63 -5.86 -5.55
CA ILE A 819 -23.90 -6.89 -6.31
C ILE A 819 -23.57 -8.09 -5.42
N LEU A 820 -23.12 -7.86 -4.17
CA LEU A 820 -22.89 -8.94 -3.20
C LEU A 820 -24.20 -9.70 -2.89
N ALA A 821 -25.34 -9.00 -2.80
CA ALA A 821 -26.65 -9.62 -2.58
C ALA A 821 -27.12 -10.51 -3.75
N LEU A 822 -26.62 -10.27 -4.97
CA LEU A 822 -26.85 -11.17 -6.12
C LEU A 822 -26.02 -12.47 -6.06
N GLY A 823 -25.16 -12.63 -5.06
CA GLY A 823 -24.35 -13.84 -4.85
C GLY A 823 -22.92 -13.76 -5.39
N PHE A 824 -22.47 -12.59 -5.85
CA PHE A 824 -21.07 -12.37 -6.23
C PHE A 824 -20.20 -12.11 -4.99
N ASP A 825 -18.92 -12.48 -5.07
CA ASP A 825 -17.98 -12.32 -3.96
C ASP A 825 -17.05 -11.10 -4.13
N GLU A 826 -16.28 -10.82 -3.08
CA GLU A 826 -15.29 -9.73 -3.09
C GLU A 826 -14.20 -9.90 -4.17
N LYS A 827 -13.89 -11.14 -4.59
CA LYS A 827 -12.94 -11.38 -5.69
C LYS A 827 -13.53 -10.93 -7.01
N PHE A 828 -14.80 -11.24 -7.26
CA PHE A 828 -15.53 -10.77 -8.44
C PHE A 828 -15.57 -9.24 -8.50
N ILE A 829 -15.86 -8.57 -7.39
CA ILE A 829 -15.80 -7.09 -7.30
C ILE A 829 -14.41 -6.58 -7.71
N ARG A 830 -13.33 -7.16 -7.19
CA ARG A 830 -11.95 -6.74 -7.54
C ARG A 830 -11.59 -7.05 -8.99
N ILE A 831 -12.08 -8.15 -9.58
CA ILE A 831 -11.91 -8.45 -11.00
C ILE A 831 -12.52 -7.33 -11.85
N TRP A 832 -13.76 -6.94 -11.56
CA TRP A 832 -14.48 -5.92 -12.32
C TRP A 832 -13.94 -4.51 -12.11
N GLU A 833 -13.56 -4.15 -10.88
CA GLU A 833 -12.88 -2.88 -10.61
C GLU A 833 -11.54 -2.80 -11.37
N TYR A 834 -10.74 -3.88 -11.32
CA TYR A 834 -9.48 -3.96 -12.07
C TYR A 834 -9.73 -3.82 -13.57
N TYR A 835 -10.75 -4.50 -14.10
CA TYR A 835 -11.14 -4.41 -15.51
C TYR A 835 -11.47 -2.98 -15.95
N PHE A 836 -12.37 -2.29 -15.24
CA PHE A 836 -12.75 -0.93 -15.62
C PHE A 836 -11.55 0.00 -15.60
N ILE A 837 -10.72 -0.06 -14.54
CA ILE A 837 -9.57 0.83 -14.40
C ILE A 837 -8.45 0.48 -15.38
N TYR A 838 -8.21 -0.81 -15.66
CA TYR A 838 -7.24 -1.27 -16.65
C TYR A 838 -7.57 -0.74 -18.05
N CYS A 839 -8.83 -0.89 -18.48
CA CYS A 839 -9.28 -0.32 -19.76
C CYS A 839 -9.27 1.21 -19.74
N ALA A 840 -9.68 1.84 -18.64
CA ALA A 840 -9.71 3.29 -18.51
C ALA A 840 -8.31 3.89 -18.65
N ALA A 841 -7.29 3.25 -18.05
CA ALA A 841 -5.90 3.63 -18.21
C ALA A 841 -5.46 3.58 -19.69
N GLY A 842 -5.83 2.50 -20.40
CA GLY A 842 -5.53 2.33 -21.82
C GLY A 842 -6.07 3.46 -22.71
N PHE A 843 -7.34 3.84 -22.50
CA PHE A 843 -7.96 4.95 -23.24
C PHE A 843 -7.45 6.32 -22.81
N LYS A 844 -7.28 6.56 -21.50
CA LYS A 844 -6.75 7.83 -20.97
C LYS A 844 -5.34 8.11 -21.50
N SER A 845 -4.52 7.07 -21.63
CA SER A 845 -3.17 7.16 -22.17
C SER A 845 -3.11 7.09 -23.70
N ARG A 846 -4.26 6.98 -24.39
CA ARG A 846 -4.37 6.79 -25.86
C ARG A 846 -3.61 5.57 -26.39
N THR A 847 -3.39 4.58 -25.54
CA THR A 847 -2.81 3.29 -25.95
C THR A 847 -3.87 2.31 -26.46
N LEU A 848 -5.14 2.69 -26.32
CA LEU A 848 -6.32 2.15 -27.00
C LEU A 848 -7.03 3.29 -27.73
N GLY A 849 -7.68 2.95 -28.84
CA GLY A 849 -8.58 3.83 -29.59
C GLY A 849 -9.96 3.20 -29.73
N ASN A 850 -10.93 3.96 -30.23
CA ASN A 850 -12.23 3.44 -30.63
C ASN A 850 -12.66 4.20 -31.88
N TYR A 851 -12.89 3.50 -32.98
CA TYR A 851 -13.18 4.15 -34.27
C TYR A 851 -14.63 3.94 -34.66
N GLN A 852 -15.24 4.96 -35.27
CA GLN A 852 -16.46 4.83 -36.06
C GLN A 852 -16.10 5.04 -37.55
N ILE A 853 -16.38 4.05 -38.39
CA ILE A 853 -16.10 4.08 -39.82
C ILE A 853 -17.40 3.88 -40.60
N VAL A 854 -17.62 4.71 -41.62
CA VAL A 854 -18.72 4.57 -42.58
C VAL A 854 -18.14 4.05 -43.89
N PHE A 855 -18.74 2.98 -44.40
CA PHE A 855 -18.38 2.34 -45.64
C PHE A 855 -19.50 2.41 -46.67
N SER A 856 -19.15 2.51 -47.94
CA SER A 856 -20.07 2.43 -49.08
C SER A 856 -19.47 1.62 -50.23
N ARG A 857 -20.26 1.34 -51.28
CA ARG A 857 -19.73 0.74 -52.52
C ARG A 857 -19.17 1.82 -53.47
N PRO A 858 -18.20 1.48 -54.34
CA PRO A 858 -17.71 2.38 -55.38
C PRO A 858 -18.86 2.83 -56.28
N GLY A 859 -18.96 4.15 -56.50
CA GLY A 859 -20.02 4.74 -57.32
C GLY A 859 -21.37 4.85 -56.64
N ASN A 860 -21.41 4.98 -55.30
CA ASN A 860 -22.67 5.24 -54.59
C ASN A 860 -23.09 6.72 -54.77
N ASP A 861 -23.83 6.99 -55.84
CA ASP A 861 -24.27 8.33 -56.23
C ASP A 861 -25.23 8.99 -55.21
N LYS A 862 -25.82 8.21 -54.29
CA LYS A 862 -26.71 8.71 -53.23
C LYS A 862 -25.97 9.38 -52.06
N LEU A 863 -24.64 9.38 -52.07
CA LEU A 863 -23.85 10.12 -51.07
C LEU A 863 -23.73 11.62 -51.37
N GLY A 864 -24.05 12.05 -52.60
CA GLY A 864 -23.74 13.35 -53.18
C GLY A 864 -24.62 14.56 -52.82
N ASP A 865 -25.58 14.44 -51.90
CA ASP A 865 -26.52 15.55 -51.59
C ASP A 865 -25.87 16.82 -51.00
N ASN A 866 -24.55 16.81 -50.75
CA ASN A 866 -23.76 17.98 -50.33
C ASN A 866 -22.63 18.34 -51.33
N ASP A 867 -22.62 17.80 -52.55
CA ASP A 867 -21.65 18.20 -53.56
C ASP A 867 -22.17 19.39 -54.39
N PRO A 868 -21.66 20.62 -54.20
CA PRO A 868 -22.02 21.77 -55.03
C PRO A 868 -21.56 21.66 -56.49
N TYR A 869 -20.85 20.59 -56.87
CA TYR A 869 -20.27 20.38 -58.20
C TYR A 869 -20.73 19.09 -58.91
N ALA A 870 -21.86 18.48 -58.51
CA ALA A 870 -22.42 17.29 -59.16
C ALA A 870 -22.62 17.51 -60.68
N SER A 871 -21.60 17.16 -61.47
CA SER A 871 -21.50 17.41 -62.91
C SER A 871 -20.82 16.22 -63.59
N PHE A 872 -21.28 15.01 -63.30
CA PHE A 872 -21.01 13.87 -64.17
C PHE A 872 -22.33 13.12 -64.45
N PRO A 873 -22.81 13.12 -65.70
CA PRO A 873 -23.92 12.25 -66.09
C PRO A 873 -23.45 10.79 -66.03
N ALA A 874 -24.23 9.94 -65.36
CA ALA A 874 -24.09 8.49 -65.47
C ALA A 874 -24.04 8.10 -66.96
N ALA A 875 -23.02 7.32 -67.34
CA ALA A 875 -22.90 6.81 -68.70
C ALA A 875 -24.15 5.96 -69.03
N ASN A 876 -24.94 6.45 -69.99
CA ASN A 876 -26.07 5.77 -70.59
C ASN A 876 -25.75 4.30 -70.90
N ASN A 877 -26.48 3.38 -70.29
CA ASN A 877 -26.74 2.08 -70.92
C ASN A 877 -27.85 2.27 -71.97
N GLN A 878 -27.44 2.65 -73.18
CA GLN A 878 -28.14 2.34 -74.42
C GLN A 878 -27.21 1.54 -75.31
N ALA A 879 -27.48 0.24 -75.45
CA ALA A 879 -27.41 -0.50 -76.72
C ALA A 879 -27.84 -1.97 -76.52
N SER A 880 -28.96 -2.30 -77.18
CA SER A 880 -29.51 -3.62 -77.60
C SER A 880 -29.65 -4.76 -76.59
#